data_AF-A0A497YAC8-F1
#
_entry.id   AF-A0A497YAC8-F1
#
_cell.length_a   1.000
_cell.length_b   1.000
_cell.length_c   1.000
_cell.angle_alpha   90.00
_cell.angle_beta   90.00
_cell.angle_gamma   90.00
#
_symmetry.space_group_name_H-M   'P 1'
#
loop_
_entity.id
_entity.type
_entity.pdbx_description
1 polymer ?
#
loop_
_entity_poly.entity_id
_entity_poly.type
_entity_poly.pdbx_seq_one_letter_code
_entity_poly.pdbx_strand_id
1 'polypeptide(L)'
;MTPFIPTSHFFTDPATITQSAAQAFGPVSENEFNLTAKFTSTGAQAFAICKGVVLVQPQGGEVVNLILRPYEQPINGLNIRYFIYRGLKKSDFFSGENVLADGSEVSGFIKGINKSFAGFYKNENVPPFLAKYIGFDPTQQAANLPLDQFFFKDSEYVDNAGQFVEKAETAFELPMVAKGTSLGHFIAGECGIDVVLNYGDYQLPAPNAEFNFDLNYARAAGASISLVTITDEFQKKLVKEQITQFLDVAAFYGFHCGNGSVNINGTATKGEAIYTAAVSKFSTKNKLYLYIQSDRCRSYNFYGNYLINSTDSKSLKLGTVETTLNEQAYQTNGWPLLIDEAAHTPATANNSLFLQLVTDNGANSMLYGQVANMVNATKENFFNAEGLKAPNATDGTPSLFTKTIVLANLAVGGDNGSLNIASFNILIYQGSAYPYILGQETDDQNVTTNILGLPNFFDDVFDQLNATPLLKAAQDNDYAVLSSQKVKLISHYHNNTQLGISALQTLNINDVIETDDPLTPLLKRVTYITEAVDVLNSALSVTGTLTPDTKSNPSVSGAVGSNKTYQLPDAFYYSLQPFTDSAEIINGLQLLAKDGSTPNKIILGLTQVENDLLKALITTNSLINARLFLIDLFEDGNELISAENITYQKYKAGIVGDTVAGELKLYLPATDVMVYSIDRKYHYSKRYSNYMPDLLLDSQFSFINELI
;
A
#
# COMPACT_ATOMS: atom_id res chain seq x y z
N MET A 1 15.48 -9.50 9.80
CA MET A 1 14.32 -9.58 8.88
C MET A 1 14.37 -10.93 8.16
N THR A 2 13.27 -11.70 8.08
CA THR A 2 13.23 -12.82 7.12
C THR A 2 13.36 -12.21 5.73
N PRO A 3 14.41 -12.54 4.95
CA PRO A 3 14.49 -12.04 3.60
C PRO A 3 13.22 -12.46 2.85
N PHE A 4 12.72 -11.62 1.94
CA PHE A 4 11.71 -12.05 0.99
C PHE A 4 12.19 -13.38 0.39
N ILE A 5 11.51 -14.49 0.61
CA ILE A 5 11.84 -15.78 -0.04
C ILE A 5 10.69 -16.06 -1.00
N PRO A 6 10.77 -15.52 -2.24
CA PRO A 6 9.66 -15.60 -3.15
C PRO A 6 9.55 -17.00 -3.75
N THR A 7 8.34 -17.55 -3.82
CA THR A 7 8.07 -18.85 -4.45
C THR A 7 6.85 -18.81 -5.36
N SER A 8 7.01 -19.22 -6.60
CA SER A 8 5.94 -19.18 -7.62
C SER A 8 6.07 -20.30 -8.65
N HIS A 9 5.08 -20.42 -9.53
CA HIS A 9 5.16 -21.19 -10.77
C HIS A 9 5.21 -20.20 -11.94
N PHE A 10 5.99 -20.52 -12.98
CA PHE A 10 6.00 -19.71 -14.19
C PHE A 10 4.67 -19.88 -14.94
N PHE A 11 4.09 -18.80 -15.43
CA PHE A 11 2.71 -18.78 -15.91
C PHE A 11 2.45 -19.60 -17.19
N THR A 12 3.48 -20.10 -17.86
CA THR A 12 3.39 -20.85 -19.13
C THR A 12 4.65 -21.69 -19.37
N ASP A 13 4.78 -22.36 -20.52
CA ASP A 13 6.07 -22.90 -20.98
C ASP A 13 6.93 -21.79 -21.62
N PRO A 14 8.10 -21.42 -21.05
CA PRO A 14 8.91 -20.32 -21.58
C PRO A 14 9.39 -20.49 -23.03
N ALA A 15 9.45 -21.72 -23.54
CA ALA A 15 9.89 -21.99 -24.92
C ALA A 15 8.85 -21.59 -25.98
N THR A 16 7.61 -21.35 -25.55
CA THR A 16 6.44 -21.13 -26.43
C THR A 16 5.98 -19.68 -26.50
N ILE A 17 6.74 -18.77 -25.88
CA ILE A 17 6.46 -17.34 -25.86
C ILE A 17 7.65 -16.52 -26.36
N THR A 18 7.35 -15.42 -27.01
CA THR A 18 8.31 -14.37 -27.38
C THR A 18 7.70 -12.99 -27.15
N GLN A 19 8.51 -11.99 -26.82
CA GLN A 19 8.04 -10.62 -26.62
C GLN A 19 8.88 -9.65 -27.45
N SER A 20 8.22 -8.79 -28.23
CA SER A 20 8.84 -7.64 -28.88
C SER A 20 8.90 -6.41 -27.96
N ALA A 21 9.73 -5.42 -28.27
CA ALA A 21 9.84 -4.21 -27.46
C ALA A 21 8.51 -3.43 -27.35
N ALA A 22 7.68 -3.42 -28.40
CA ALA A 22 6.38 -2.75 -28.39
C ALA A 22 5.35 -3.43 -27.46
N GLN A 23 5.59 -4.70 -27.11
CA GLN A 23 4.75 -5.49 -26.22
C GLN A 23 5.18 -5.38 -24.74
N ALA A 24 6.28 -4.68 -24.46
CA ALA A 24 6.84 -4.54 -23.12
C ALA A 24 5.95 -3.71 -22.18
N PHE A 25 6.00 -4.06 -20.89
CA PHE A 25 5.54 -3.20 -19.80
C PHE A 25 6.42 -1.96 -19.69
N GLY A 26 5.82 -0.81 -19.38
CA GLY A 26 6.55 0.43 -19.12
C GLY A 26 6.15 1.59 -20.03
N PRO A 27 6.92 2.69 -19.98
CA PRO A 27 6.60 3.90 -20.75
C PRO A 27 6.82 3.65 -22.25
N VAL A 28 5.80 3.99 -23.05
CA VAL A 28 5.86 4.03 -24.52
C VAL A 28 6.24 5.43 -24.98
N SER A 29 5.67 6.45 -24.34
CA SER A 29 5.97 7.87 -24.53
C SER A 29 5.70 8.64 -23.24
N GLU A 30 5.78 9.97 -23.25
CA GLU A 30 5.36 10.80 -22.11
C GLU A 30 3.86 10.79 -21.81
N ASN A 31 3.06 10.34 -22.78
CA ASN A 31 1.61 10.32 -22.71
C ASN A 31 1.02 8.90 -22.75
N GLU A 32 1.86 7.86 -22.82
CA GLU A 32 1.40 6.47 -22.88
C GLU A 32 2.31 5.53 -22.09
N PHE A 33 1.70 4.67 -21.27
CA PHE A 33 2.37 3.65 -20.47
C PHE A 33 1.63 2.31 -20.59
N ASN A 34 2.34 1.25 -20.95
CA ASN A 34 1.80 -0.10 -21.02
C ASN A 34 1.78 -0.73 -19.63
N LEU A 35 0.58 -1.14 -19.18
CA LEU A 35 0.38 -1.84 -17.90
C LEU A 35 0.39 -3.37 -18.07
N THR A 36 -0.02 -3.86 -19.24
CA THR A 36 0.05 -5.28 -19.58
C THR A 36 1.39 -5.62 -20.20
N ALA A 37 2.08 -6.62 -19.64
CA ALA A 37 3.20 -7.26 -20.32
C ALA A 37 2.66 -8.22 -21.39
N LYS A 38 2.60 -7.75 -22.64
CA LYS A 38 2.11 -8.54 -23.78
C LYS A 38 3.19 -9.50 -24.28
N PHE A 39 2.79 -10.57 -24.94
CA PHE A 39 3.71 -11.51 -25.61
C PHE A 39 2.98 -12.25 -26.72
N THR A 40 3.75 -12.84 -27.63
CA THR A 40 3.25 -13.72 -28.68
C THR A 40 3.38 -15.17 -28.23
N SER A 41 2.28 -15.91 -28.22
CA SER A 41 2.24 -17.33 -27.89
C SER A 41 2.03 -18.19 -29.15
N THR A 42 2.57 -19.42 -29.13
CA THR A 42 2.28 -20.45 -30.13
C THR A 42 1.09 -21.34 -29.74
N GLY A 43 0.30 -20.95 -28.74
CA GLY A 43 -0.82 -21.75 -28.20
C GLY A 43 -0.48 -22.47 -26.90
N ALA A 44 0.33 -21.84 -26.07
CA ALA A 44 0.95 -22.41 -24.88
C ALA A 44 -0.04 -22.73 -23.76
N GLN A 45 0.24 -23.76 -22.95
CA GLN A 45 -0.53 -24.04 -21.75
C GLN A 45 -0.22 -23.00 -20.66
N ALA A 46 -1.26 -22.43 -20.07
CA ALA A 46 -1.18 -21.50 -18.94
C ALA A 46 -1.22 -22.25 -17.60
N PHE A 47 -0.48 -21.77 -16.62
CA PHE A 47 -0.40 -22.33 -15.26
C PHE A 47 -0.65 -21.28 -14.19
N ALA A 48 -1.30 -21.68 -13.09
CA ALA A 48 -1.52 -20.83 -11.93
C ALA A 48 -0.18 -20.45 -11.26
N ILE A 49 0.13 -19.16 -11.19
CA ILE A 49 1.40 -18.64 -10.63
C ILE A 49 1.51 -18.97 -9.13
N CYS A 50 0.39 -18.89 -8.42
CA CYS A 50 0.27 -19.19 -6.99
C CYS A 50 -1.09 -19.86 -6.71
N LYS A 51 -1.32 -20.25 -5.46
CA LYS A 51 -2.63 -20.71 -5.01
C LYS A 51 -3.56 -19.49 -4.89
N GLY A 52 -4.76 -19.57 -5.47
CA GLY A 52 -5.67 -18.43 -5.49
C GLY A 52 -7.09 -18.77 -5.91
N VAL A 53 -7.96 -17.75 -5.85
CA VAL A 53 -9.35 -17.81 -6.32
C VAL A 53 -9.41 -17.23 -7.73
N VAL A 54 -10.20 -17.86 -8.61
CA VAL A 54 -10.22 -17.58 -10.04
C VAL A 54 -11.57 -17.05 -10.49
N LEU A 55 -11.54 -15.98 -11.30
CA LEU A 55 -12.68 -15.40 -12.02
C LEU A 55 -12.39 -15.43 -13.53
N VAL A 56 -13.30 -15.97 -14.34
CA VAL A 56 -13.19 -15.98 -15.80
C VAL A 56 -14.10 -14.90 -16.40
N GLN A 57 -13.56 -14.08 -17.29
CA GLN A 57 -14.27 -12.97 -17.95
C GLN A 57 -14.06 -13.00 -19.47
N PRO A 58 -15.01 -12.53 -20.29
CA PRO A 58 -14.82 -12.46 -21.73
C PRO A 58 -13.74 -11.45 -22.11
N GLN A 59 -12.92 -11.77 -23.11
CA GLN A 59 -12.09 -10.75 -23.78
C GLN A 59 -12.75 -10.25 -25.07
N GLY A 60 -13.44 -11.17 -25.77
CA GLY A 60 -14.06 -10.96 -27.07
C GLY A 60 -13.91 -12.20 -27.95
N GLY A 61 -14.88 -12.47 -28.82
CA GLY A 61 -14.88 -13.65 -29.69
C GLY A 61 -14.74 -14.97 -28.90
N GLU A 62 -13.80 -15.82 -29.31
CA GLU A 62 -13.51 -17.12 -28.69
C GLU A 62 -12.39 -17.06 -27.64
N VAL A 63 -12.26 -15.92 -26.96
CA VAL A 63 -11.18 -15.62 -26.02
C VAL A 63 -11.72 -15.15 -24.67
N VAL A 64 -11.11 -15.63 -23.60
CA VAL A 64 -11.39 -15.23 -22.21
C VAL A 64 -10.12 -14.74 -21.52
N ASN A 65 -10.33 -13.91 -20.50
CA ASN A 65 -9.33 -13.52 -19.52
C ASN A 65 -9.61 -14.25 -18.21
N LEU A 66 -8.55 -14.62 -17.51
CA LEU A 66 -8.62 -15.27 -16.21
C LEU A 66 -7.94 -14.38 -15.18
N ILE A 67 -8.69 -14.00 -14.15
CA ILE A 67 -8.24 -13.17 -13.03
C ILE A 67 -8.02 -14.10 -11.84
N LEU A 68 -6.79 -14.15 -11.33
CA LEU A 68 -6.41 -14.93 -10.17
C LEU A 68 -6.10 -13.99 -9.01
N ARG A 69 -6.90 -14.04 -7.94
CA ARG A 69 -6.61 -13.38 -6.66
C ARG A 69 -5.82 -14.34 -5.77
N PRO A 70 -4.57 -14.02 -5.37
CA PRO A 70 -3.79 -14.89 -4.51
C PRO A 70 -4.48 -15.16 -3.18
N TYR A 71 -4.55 -16.44 -2.79
CA TYR A 71 -4.87 -16.86 -1.43
C TYR A 71 -3.59 -16.99 -0.60
N GLU A 72 -2.50 -17.42 -1.26
CA GLU A 72 -1.16 -17.47 -0.69
C GLU A 72 -0.27 -16.51 -1.50
N GLN A 73 0.31 -15.50 -0.84
CA GLN A 73 1.15 -14.51 -1.49
C GLN A 73 2.45 -15.14 -1.97
N PRO A 74 2.84 -14.97 -3.25
CA PRO A 74 4.09 -15.54 -3.78
C PRO A 74 5.34 -14.82 -3.23
N ILE A 75 5.18 -13.61 -2.70
CA ILE A 75 6.23 -12.78 -2.12
C ILE A 75 5.73 -12.22 -0.78
N ASN A 76 6.23 -12.75 0.34
CA ASN A 76 5.84 -12.27 1.67
C ASN A 76 6.32 -10.82 1.89
N GLY A 77 5.40 -9.88 2.16
CA GLY A 77 5.72 -8.46 2.37
C GLY A 77 5.57 -7.59 1.12
N LEU A 78 5.30 -8.19 -0.04
CA LEU A 78 4.82 -7.48 -1.24
C LEU A 78 3.52 -8.13 -1.71
N ASN A 79 2.41 -7.51 -1.36
CA ASN A 79 1.11 -8.10 -1.61
C ASN A 79 0.70 -7.89 -3.08
N ILE A 80 0.34 -8.99 -3.75
CA ILE A 80 -0.25 -8.99 -5.08
C ILE A 80 -1.77 -9.10 -4.91
N ARG A 81 -2.51 -8.17 -5.54
CA ARG A 81 -3.98 -8.18 -5.57
C ARG A 81 -4.47 -9.16 -6.63
N TYR A 82 -3.94 -9.06 -7.85
CA TYR A 82 -4.37 -9.86 -9.00
C TYR A 82 -3.21 -10.27 -9.90
N PHE A 83 -3.28 -11.49 -10.41
CA PHE A 83 -2.65 -11.88 -11.67
C PHE A 83 -3.73 -11.99 -12.74
N ILE A 84 -3.58 -11.29 -13.87
CA ILE A 84 -4.55 -11.36 -14.97
C ILE A 84 -3.89 -12.01 -16.18
N TYR A 85 -4.43 -13.15 -16.58
CA TYR A 85 -4.05 -13.88 -17.79
C TYR A 85 -4.95 -13.40 -18.93
N ARG A 86 -4.36 -12.77 -19.94
CA ARG A 86 -5.09 -12.25 -21.09
C ARG A 86 -4.87 -13.15 -22.29
N GLY A 87 -5.94 -13.51 -23.00
CA GLY A 87 -5.84 -14.26 -24.24
C GLY A 87 -5.95 -15.78 -24.12
N LEU A 88 -6.79 -16.32 -23.23
CA LEU A 88 -7.00 -17.78 -23.12
C LEU A 88 -8.12 -18.26 -24.05
N LYS A 89 -8.00 -19.48 -24.57
CA LYS A 89 -9.02 -20.11 -25.43
C LYS A 89 -10.29 -20.36 -24.63
N LYS A 90 -11.40 -19.77 -25.06
CA LYS A 90 -12.72 -19.98 -24.45
C LYS A 90 -13.14 -21.45 -24.44
N SER A 91 -12.84 -22.16 -25.53
CA SER A 91 -13.14 -23.59 -25.72
C SER A 91 -12.49 -24.51 -24.71
N ASP A 92 -11.52 -24.04 -23.92
CA ASP A 92 -10.86 -24.82 -22.88
C ASP A 92 -11.60 -24.78 -21.54
N PHE A 93 -12.65 -23.95 -21.43
CA PHE A 93 -13.38 -23.73 -20.18
C PHE A 93 -14.83 -24.20 -20.23
N PHE A 94 -15.54 -23.88 -21.31
CA PHE A 94 -16.97 -24.19 -21.44
C PHE A 94 -17.40 -24.32 -22.91
N SER A 95 -18.52 -24.98 -23.13
CA SER A 95 -19.20 -25.12 -24.42
C SER A 95 -20.68 -24.79 -24.27
N GLY A 96 -21.16 -23.82 -25.05
CA GLY A 96 -22.46 -23.19 -24.80
C GLY A 96 -22.47 -22.53 -23.41
N GLU A 97 -23.43 -22.91 -22.57
CA GLU A 97 -23.55 -22.41 -21.20
C GLU A 97 -22.87 -23.32 -20.17
N ASN A 98 -22.42 -24.52 -20.55
CA ASN A 98 -21.90 -25.51 -19.62
C ASN A 98 -20.38 -25.48 -19.55
N VAL A 99 -19.84 -25.49 -18.33
CA VAL A 99 -18.45 -25.83 -18.07
C VAL A 99 -18.14 -27.19 -18.70
N LEU A 100 -16.94 -27.34 -19.26
CA LEU A 100 -16.53 -28.61 -19.84
C LEU A 100 -16.59 -29.72 -18.78
N ALA A 101 -17.09 -30.89 -19.18
CA ALA A 101 -17.08 -32.07 -18.32
C ALA A 101 -15.64 -32.53 -18.03
N ASP A 102 -15.47 -33.22 -16.90
CA ASP A 102 -14.21 -33.89 -16.59
C ASP A 102 -13.86 -34.93 -17.68
N GLY A 103 -12.60 -34.96 -18.09
CA GLY A 103 -12.11 -35.78 -19.20
C GLY A 103 -10.58 -35.76 -19.31
N SER A 104 -9.99 -36.59 -20.18
CA SER A 104 -8.53 -36.66 -20.32
C SER A 104 -7.94 -35.34 -20.84
N GLU A 105 -8.63 -34.70 -21.79
CA GLU A 105 -8.14 -33.56 -22.57
C GLU A 105 -8.37 -32.18 -21.93
N VAL A 106 -9.02 -32.09 -20.75
CA VAL A 106 -9.30 -30.81 -20.10
C VAL A 106 -8.20 -30.40 -19.13
N SER A 107 -8.10 -29.08 -18.87
CA SER A 107 -7.11 -28.51 -17.97
C SER A 107 -7.28 -28.97 -16.52
N GLY A 108 -6.22 -28.89 -15.72
CA GLY A 108 -6.26 -29.24 -14.30
C GLY A 108 -7.27 -28.40 -13.52
N PHE A 109 -7.50 -27.15 -13.94
CA PHE A 109 -8.55 -26.28 -13.41
C PHE A 109 -9.93 -26.90 -13.62
N ILE A 110 -10.27 -27.28 -14.85
CA ILE A 110 -11.56 -27.91 -15.17
C ILE A 110 -11.77 -29.22 -14.39
N LYS A 111 -10.73 -30.06 -14.30
CA LYS A 111 -10.77 -31.29 -13.47
C LYS A 111 -11.06 -30.96 -12.00
N GLY A 112 -10.35 -29.97 -11.45
CA GLY A 112 -10.47 -29.56 -10.05
C GLY A 112 -11.85 -29.01 -9.70
N ILE A 113 -12.41 -28.14 -10.54
CA ILE A 113 -13.71 -27.54 -10.28
C ILE A 113 -14.86 -28.55 -10.47
N ASN A 114 -14.79 -29.44 -11.47
CA ASN A 114 -15.81 -30.47 -11.66
C ASN A 114 -15.83 -31.43 -10.46
N LYS A 115 -14.66 -31.84 -9.98
CA LYS A 115 -14.54 -32.67 -8.78
C LYS A 115 -15.11 -31.97 -7.54
N SER A 116 -14.88 -30.67 -7.39
CA SER A 116 -15.39 -29.89 -6.26
C SER A 116 -16.91 -29.73 -6.34
N PHE A 117 -17.44 -29.43 -7.52
CA PHE A 117 -18.87 -29.29 -7.78
C PHE A 117 -19.62 -30.60 -7.55
N ALA A 118 -19.17 -31.71 -8.13
CA ALA A 118 -19.74 -33.04 -7.88
C ALA A 118 -19.61 -33.45 -6.40
N GLY A 119 -18.52 -33.03 -5.74
CA GLY A 119 -18.28 -33.26 -4.32
C GLY A 119 -19.25 -32.52 -3.38
N PHE A 120 -19.77 -31.37 -3.82
CA PHE A 120 -20.77 -30.59 -3.08
C PHE A 120 -22.14 -31.27 -3.09
N TYR A 121 -22.58 -31.77 -4.25
CA TYR A 121 -23.88 -32.44 -4.43
C TYR A 121 -23.87 -33.96 -4.12
N LYS A 122 -22.99 -34.43 -3.22
CA LYS A 122 -22.88 -35.86 -2.90
C LYS A 122 -24.24 -36.45 -2.50
N ASN A 123 -24.66 -37.50 -3.22
CA ASN A 123 -25.94 -38.22 -3.05
C ASN A 123 -27.19 -37.49 -3.55
N GLU A 124 -27.05 -36.40 -4.31
CA GLU A 124 -28.15 -35.68 -4.94
C GLU A 124 -28.01 -35.68 -6.47
N ASN A 125 -29.07 -35.26 -7.16
CA ASN A 125 -29.01 -35.00 -8.60
C ASN A 125 -28.15 -33.75 -8.85
N VAL A 126 -26.96 -33.94 -9.40
CA VAL A 126 -26.03 -32.85 -9.73
C VAL A 126 -26.65 -31.99 -10.84
N PRO A 127 -26.92 -30.69 -10.59
CA PRO A 127 -27.44 -29.80 -11.63
C PRO A 127 -26.37 -29.54 -12.71
N PRO A 128 -26.74 -28.95 -13.86
CA PRO A 128 -25.76 -28.54 -14.87
C PRO A 128 -24.73 -27.56 -14.28
N PHE A 129 -23.44 -27.81 -14.53
CA PHE A 129 -22.37 -26.92 -14.11
C PHE A 129 -22.21 -25.80 -15.15
N LEU A 130 -22.85 -24.67 -14.91
CA LEU A 130 -22.89 -23.52 -15.83
C LEU A 130 -21.64 -22.63 -15.75
N ALA A 131 -21.27 -21.98 -16.87
CA ALA A 131 -20.12 -21.08 -16.99
C ALA A 131 -20.21 -19.86 -16.06
N LYS A 132 -21.43 -19.42 -15.70
CA LYS A 132 -21.62 -18.35 -14.71
C LYS A 132 -21.00 -18.69 -13.35
N TYR A 133 -20.91 -19.98 -12.98
CA TYR A 133 -20.32 -20.42 -11.72
C TYR A 133 -18.80 -20.31 -11.68
N ILE A 134 -18.14 -20.06 -12.82
CA ILE A 134 -16.73 -19.65 -12.87
C ILE A 134 -16.58 -18.14 -13.18
N GLY A 135 -17.68 -17.40 -13.07
CA GLY A 135 -17.75 -15.95 -13.26
C GLY A 135 -18.09 -15.48 -14.66
N PHE A 136 -18.25 -16.37 -15.64
CA PHE A 136 -18.56 -15.97 -17.02
C PHE A 136 -20.07 -15.74 -17.21
N ASP A 137 -20.53 -14.52 -17.00
CA ASP A 137 -21.91 -14.10 -17.30
C ASP A 137 -21.97 -12.66 -17.86
N PRO A 138 -21.52 -12.43 -19.10
CA PRO A 138 -21.51 -11.10 -19.70
C PRO A 138 -22.89 -10.45 -19.83
N THR A 139 -23.97 -11.23 -19.79
CA THR A 139 -25.32 -10.71 -19.99
C THR A 139 -25.87 -10.03 -18.75
N GLN A 140 -25.46 -10.49 -17.57
CA GLN A 140 -25.87 -9.92 -16.28
C GLN A 140 -24.80 -8.98 -15.70
N GLN A 141 -23.54 -9.12 -16.10
CA GLN A 141 -22.43 -8.36 -15.52
C GLN A 141 -22.09 -7.09 -16.32
N ALA A 142 -22.54 -5.95 -15.80
CA ALA A 142 -22.19 -4.64 -16.35
C ALA A 142 -20.66 -4.40 -16.32
N ALA A 143 -20.14 -3.73 -17.35
CA ALA A 143 -18.69 -3.62 -17.54
C ALA A 143 -18.00 -2.70 -16.53
N ASN A 144 -18.74 -1.80 -15.88
CA ASN A 144 -18.21 -0.93 -14.82
C ASN A 144 -18.23 -1.57 -13.42
N LEU A 145 -18.63 -2.85 -13.28
CA LEU A 145 -18.60 -3.53 -11.99
C LEU A 145 -17.15 -3.68 -11.49
N PRO A 146 -16.82 -3.26 -10.26
CA PRO A 146 -15.51 -3.47 -9.66
C PRO A 146 -15.20 -4.97 -9.52
N LEU A 147 -13.95 -5.36 -9.79
CA LEU A 147 -13.47 -6.73 -9.63
C LEU A 147 -13.63 -7.25 -8.20
N ASP A 148 -13.41 -6.38 -7.21
CA ASP A 148 -13.51 -6.73 -5.80
C ASP A 148 -14.91 -7.25 -5.43
N GLN A 149 -15.97 -6.79 -6.10
CA GLN A 149 -17.34 -7.27 -5.85
C GLN A 149 -17.52 -8.76 -6.17
N PHE A 150 -16.61 -9.38 -6.91
CA PHE A 150 -16.64 -10.82 -7.17
C PHE A 150 -15.88 -11.64 -6.12
N PHE A 151 -14.84 -11.05 -5.52
CA PHE A 151 -13.93 -11.73 -4.59
C PHE A 151 -14.24 -11.50 -3.11
N PHE A 152 -15.02 -10.45 -2.79
CA PHE A 152 -15.37 -10.05 -1.43
C PHE A 152 -16.89 -9.96 -1.21
N LYS A 153 -17.69 -10.59 -2.07
CA LYS A 153 -19.15 -10.55 -1.95
C LYS A 153 -19.66 -11.29 -0.73
N ASP A 154 -20.78 -10.78 -0.24
CA ASP A 154 -21.76 -11.57 0.50
C ASP A 154 -22.90 -11.95 -0.46
N SER A 155 -23.61 -13.04 -0.16
CA SER A 155 -24.85 -13.37 -0.86
C SER A 155 -25.89 -12.27 -0.62
N GLU A 156 -26.23 -11.54 -1.68
CA GLU A 156 -27.28 -10.52 -1.69
C GLU A 156 -28.57 -11.09 -2.28
N TYR A 157 -29.71 -10.89 -1.63
CA TYR A 157 -31.02 -11.33 -2.12
C TYR A 157 -31.86 -10.15 -2.58
N VAL A 158 -32.46 -10.26 -3.76
CA VAL A 158 -33.39 -9.28 -4.33
C VAL A 158 -34.79 -9.87 -4.42
N ASP A 159 -35.81 -9.06 -4.18
CA ASP A 159 -37.20 -9.46 -4.40
C ASP A 159 -37.45 -9.56 -5.92
N ASN A 160 -37.75 -10.76 -6.37
CA ASN A 160 -38.21 -11.04 -7.72
C ASN A 160 -39.60 -11.67 -7.66
N ALA A 161 -40.62 -10.84 -7.90
CA ALA A 161 -42.03 -11.26 -7.91
C ALA A 161 -42.51 -11.94 -6.61
N GLY A 162 -42.06 -11.46 -5.45
CA GLY A 162 -42.44 -11.97 -4.13
C GLY A 162 -41.58 -13.13 -3.63
N GLN A 163 -40.53 -13.50 -4.36
CA GLN A 163 -39.51 -14.45 -3.92
C GLN A 163 -38.16 -13.74 -3.79
N PHE A 164 -37.51 -13.92 -2.64
CA PHE A 164 -36.14 -13.47 -2.44
C PHE A 164 -35.19 -14.44 -3.15
N VAL A 165 -34.60 -13.99 -4.25
CA VAL A 165 -33.61 -14.74 -5.03
C VAL A 165 -32.26 -14.06 -4.92
N GLU A 166 -31.17 -14.84 -4.90
CA GLU A 166 -29.83 -14.26 -4.88
C GLU A 166 -29.60 -13.45 -6.16
N LYS A 167 -28.91 -12.29 -6.02
CA LYS A 167 -28.65 -11.35 -7.10
C LYS A 167 -27.89 -12.04 -8.22
N ALA A 168 -28.52 -12.12 -9.40
CA ALA A 168 -28.03 -12.96 -10.50
C ALA A 168 -26.58 -12.66 -10.93
N GLU A 169 -26.18 -11.39 -10.88
CA GLU A 169 -24.82 -10.90 -11.19
C GLU A 169 -23.70 -11.63 -10.43
N THR A 170 -23.98 -12.05 -9.19
CA THR A 170 -23.01 -12.57 -8.23
C THR A 170 -23.45 -13.89 -7.58
N ALA A 171 -24.55 -14.51 -8.00
CA ALA A 171 -25.10 -15.75 -7.42
C ALA A 171 -24.27 -17.01 -7.78
N PHE A 172 -23.05 -17.12 -7.25
CA PHE A 172 -22.12 -18.23 -7.44
C PHE A 172 -20.99 -18.20 -6.40
N GLU A 173 -20.19 -19.26 -6.27
CA GLU A 173 -18.93 -19.23 -5.51
C GLU A 173 -17.76 -19.43 -6.45
N LEU A 174 -16.73 -18.57 -6.35
CA LEU A 174 -15.58 -18.65 -7.24
C LEU A 174 -14.66 -19.81 -6.88
N PRO A 175 -14.15 -20.56 -7.88
CA PRO A 175 -13.29 -21.70 -7.63
C PRO A 175 -11.89 -21.31 -7.17
N MET A 176 -11.31 -22.15 -6.30
CA MET A 176 -9.91 -22.07 -5.90
C MET A 176 -9.03 -22.99 -6.76
N VAL A 177 -7.81 -22.54 -7.06
CA VAL A 177 -6.80 -23.29 -7.80
C VAL A 177 -5.51 -23.40 -7.00
N ALA A 178 -4.81 -24.53 -7.12
CA ALA A 178 -3.49 -24.71 -6.55
C ALA A 178 -2.40 -24.14 -7.48
N LYS A 179 -1.27 -23.71 -6.90
CA LYS A 179 -0.07 -23.31 -7.66
C LYS A 179 0.35 -24.39 -8.67
N GLY A 180 0.66 -24.00 -9.90
CA GLY A 180 1.10 -24.89 -10.98
C GLY A 180 -0.01 -25.70 -11.66
N THR A 181 -1.27 -25.55 -11.25
CA THR A 181 -2.40 -26.18 -11.96
C THR A 181 -2.51 -25.59 -13.37
N SER A 182 -2.67 -26.43 -14.39
CA SER A 182 -2.96 -25.96 -15.75
C SER A 182 -4.35 -25.32 -15.80
N LEU A 183 -4.42 -24.11 -16.35
CA LEU A 183 -5.63 -23.30 -16.39
C LEU A 183 -6.40 -23.49 -17.71
N GLY A 184 -5.65 -23.64 -18.81
CA GLY A 184 -6.13 -23.71 -20.20
C GLY A 184 -4.96 -23.39 -21.13
N HIS A 185 -5.22 -23.06 -22.38
CA HIS A 185 -4.20 -22.60 -23.31
C HIS A 185 -4.40 -21.15 -23.71
N PHE A 186 -3.29 -20.43 -23.86
CA PHE A 186 -3.26 -19.19 -24.61
C PHE A 186 -3.66 -19.45 -26.07
N ILE A 187 -4.21 -18.43 -26.72
CA ILE A 187 -4.37 -18.45 -28.17
C ILE A 187 -3.01 -18.37 -28.87
N ALA A 188 -2.94 -18.82 -30.12
CA ALA A 188 -1.80 -18.48 -30.96
C ALA A 188 -1.91 -16.99 -31.35
N GLY A 189 -0.86 -16.21 -31.13
CA GLY A 189 -0.85 -14.76 -31.34
C GLY A 189 -0.61 -13.96 -30.05
N GLU A 190 -1.05 -12.71 -30.05
CA GLU A 190 -0.82 -11.78 -28.93
C GLU A 190 -1.70 -12.12 -27.72
N CYS A 191 -1.05 -12.24 -26.56
CA CYS A 191 -1.62 -12.49 -25.24
C CYS A 191 -0.97 -11.54 -24.22
N GLY A 192 -1.32 -11.61 -22.94
CA GLY A 192 -0.69 -10.76 -21.92
C GLY A 192 -0.82 -11.26 -20.49
N ILE A 193 0.03 -10.70 -19.62
CA ILE A 193 -0.02 -10.88 -18.17
C ILE A 193 0.04 -9.52 -17.49
N ASP A 194 -0.84 -9.32 -16.51
CA ASP A 194 -0.77 -8.20 -15.58
C ASP A 194 -0.43 -8.72 -14.17
N VAL A 195 0.41 -7.98 -13.44
CA VAL A 195 0.67 -8.17 -12.02
C VAL A 195 0.24 -6.91 -11.29
N VAL A 196 -0.83 -7.00 -10.50
CA VAL A 196 -1.44 -5.87 -9.79
C VAL A 196 -1.08 -5.94 -8.31
N LEU A 197 -0.55 -4.85 -7.76
CA LEU A 197 -0.17 -4.76 -6.34
C LEU A 197 -1.39 -4.50 -5.44
N ASN A 198 -1.34 -4.97 -4.20
CA ASN A 198 -2.37 -4.73 -3.19
C ASN A 198 -1.87 -3.76 -2.11
N TYR A 199 -2.66 -2.72 -1.84
CA TYR A 199 -2.43 -1.76 -0.77
C TYR A 199 -3.49 -1.82 0.34
N GLY A 200 -4.45 -2.75 0.24
CA GLY A 200 -5.45 -3.02 1.27
C GLY A 200 -6.77 -3.51 0.69
N ASP A 201 -7.52 -4.25 1.50
CA ASP A 201 -8.83 -4.81 1.14
C ASP A 201 -9.96 -3.81 1.47
N TYR A 202 -9.84 -2.59 0.95
CA TYR A 202 -10.80 -1.51 1.12
C TYR A 202 -11.18 -0.87 -0.22
N GLN A 203 -12.24 -0.07 -0.21
CA GLN A 203 -12.65 0.79 -1.31
C GLN A 203 -12.69 2.25 -0.87
N LEU A 204 -12.10 3.12 -1.69
CA LEU A 204 -12.23 4.57 -1.60
C LEU A 204 -13.46 5.07 -2.36
N PRO A 205 -14.17 6.08 -1.84
CA PRO A 205 -15.27 6.71 -2.58
C PRO A 205 -14.75 7.39 -3.85
N ALA A 206 -15.58 7.42 -4.89
CA ALA A 206 -15.26 8.14 -6.13
C ALA A 206 -15.66 9.63 -6.01
N PRO A 207 -14.94 10.55 -6.69
CA PRO A 207 -13.69 10.31 -7.43
C PRO A 207 -12.50 10.10 -6.49
N ASN A 208 -11.59 9.20 -6.87
CA ASN A 208 -10.29 9.03 -6.21
C ASN A 208 -9.18 8.90 -7.26
N ALA A 209 -7.92 8.90 -6.82
CA ALA A 209 -6.76 8.88 -7.70
C ALA A 209 -6.27 7.46 -8.06
N GLU A 210 -6.91 6.40 -7.54
CA GLU A 210 -6.52 5.02 -7.78
C GLU A 210 -6.96 4.54 -9.17
N PHE A 211 -6.39 3.41 -9.62
CA PHE A 211 -6.75 2.84 -10.91
C PHE A 211 -8.10 2.13 -10.77
N ASN A 212 -8.99 2.27 -11.76
CA ASN A 212 -10.29 1.62 -11.70
C ASN A 212 -10.19 0.14 -12.11
N PHE A 213 -10.12 -0.76 -11.13
CA PHE A 213 -10.10 -2.20 -11.35
C PHE A 213 -11.52 -2.76 -11.57
N ASP A 214 -12.12 -2.44 -12.71
CA ASP A 214 -13.46 -2.89 -13.12
C ASP A 214 -13.44 -3.99 -14.19
N LEU A 215 -14.63 -4.46 -14.61
CA LEU A 215 -14.75 -5.43 -15.68
C LEU A 215 -14.35 -4.87 -17.06
N ASN A 216 -14.36 -3.56 -17.32
CA ASN A 216 -13.82 -3.00 -18.57
C ASN A 216 -12.33 -3.30 -18.66
N TYR A 217 -11.60 -3.02 -17.59
CA TYR A 217 -10.18 -3.36 -17.47
C TYR A 217 -9.96 -4.88 -17.54
N ALA A 218 -10.76 -5.67 -16.83
CA ALA A 218 -10.62 -7.13 -16.77
C ALA A 218 -10.91 -7.82 -18.11
N ARG A 219 -11.82 -7.26 -18.92
CA ARG A 219 -12.24 -7.78 -20.23
C ARG A 219 -11.38 -7.28 -21.39
N ALA A 220 -10.53 -6.28 -21.18
CA ALA A 220 -9.66 -5.76 -22.24
C ALA A 220 -8.62 -6.81 -22.71
N ALA A 221 -8.18 -6.73 -23.99
CA ALA A 221 -7.08 -7.56 -24.49
C ALA A 221 -5.71 -7.15 -23.91
N GLY A 222 -5.60 -5.92 -23.43
CA GLY A 222 -4.46 -5.37 -22.70
C GLY A 222 -4.83 -4.01 -22.13
N ALA A 223 -4.05 -3.53 -21.18
CA ALA A 223 -4.26 -2.25 -20.52
C ALA A 223 -3.07 -1.31 -20.72
N SER A 224 -3.37 -0.03 -20.93
CA SER A 224 -2.43 1.08 -20.95
C SER A 224 -3.06 2.31 -20.33
N ILE A 225 -2.23 3.22 -19.85
CA ILE A 225 -2.64 4.56 -19.43
C ILE A 225 -2.33 5.51 -20.58
N SER A 226 -3.33 6.24 -21.06
CA SER A 226 -3.18 7.30 -22.05
C SER A 226 -3.56 8.64 -21.45
N LEU A 227 -2.67 9.63 -21.60
CA LEU A 227 -2.86 11.00 -21.13
C LEU A 227 -3.33 11.95 -22.24
N VAL A 228 -3.49 11.44 -23.48
CA VAL A 228 -3.78 12.25 -24.68
C VAL A 228 -5.07 13.06 -24.54
N THR A 229 -6.06 12.53 -23.82
CA THR A 229 -7.36 13.19 -23.60
C THR A 229 -7.40 14.05 -22.34
N ILE A 230 -6.33 14.10 -21.54
CA ILE A 230 -6.27 14.85 -20.29
C ILE A 230 -5.52 16.15 -20.55
N THR A 231 -6.17 17.30 -20.30
CA THR A 231 -5.56 18.62 -20.52
C THR A 231 -4.96 19.21 -19.25
N ASP A 232 -5.53 18.89 -18.09
CA ASP A 232 -5.09 19.41 -16.80
C ASP A 232 -3.81 18.70 -16.32
N GLU A 233 -2.75 19.48 -16.03
CA GLU A 233 -1.44 18.95 -15.65
C GLU A 233 -1.45 18.28 -14.27
N PHE A 234 -2.27 18.76 -13.34
CA PHE A 234 -2.41 18.13 -12.03
C PHE A 234 -3.11 16.77 -12.15
N GLN A 235 -4.18 16.68 -12.94
CA GLN A 235 -4.83 15.41 -13.27
C GLN A 235 -3.88 14.46 -13.99
N LYS A 236 -3.04 14.94 -14.92
CA LYS A 236 -1.98 14.10 -15.52
C LYS A 236 -1.03 13.56 -14.46
N LYS A 237 -0.57 14.38 -13.52
CA LYS A 237 0.28 13.92 -12.40
C LYS A 237 -0.43 12.84 -11.57
N LEU A 238 -1.71 13.05 -11.22
CA LEU A 238 -2.50 12.08 -10.47
C LEU A 238 -2.65 10.75 -11.21
N VAL A 239 -2.98 10.79 -12.50
CA VAL A 239 -3.13 9.57 -13.32
C VAL A 239 -1.79 8.86 -13.51
N LYS A 240 -0.68 9.61 -13.61
CA LYS A 240 0.67 9.02 -13.67
C LYS A 240 1.03 8.22 -12.42
N GLU A 241 0.54 8.59 -11.24
CA GLU A 241 0.77 7.82 -10.00
C GLU A 241 0.19 6.39 -10.07
N GLN A 242 -0.80 6.15 -10.94
CA GLN A 242 -1.48 4.86 -11.01
C GLN A 242 -0.58 3.72 -11.46
N ILE A 243 0.53 4.00 -12.16
CA ILE A 243 1.50 2.97 -12.58
C ILE A 243 2.10 2.21 -11.39
N THR A 244 2.10 2.83 -10.21
CA THR A 244 2.63 2.24 -8.96
C THR A 244 1.75 1.11 -8.41
N GLN A 245 0.57 0.88 -8.99
CA GLN A 245 -0.30 -0.26 -8.67
C GLN A 245 0.00 -1.49 -9.54
N PHE A 246 0.97 -1.40 -10.44
CA PHE A 246 1.35 -2.47 -11.35
C PHE A 246 2.82 -2.81 -11.23
N LEU A 247 3.16 -4.07 -11.55
CA LEU A 247 4.52 -4.57 -11.57
C LEU A 247 4.80 -5.28 -12.91
N ASP A 248 5.99 -5.06 -13.47
CA ASP A 248 6.43 -5.83 -14.63
C ASP A 248 6.58 -7.31 -14.26
N VAL A 249 6.01 -8.20 -15.08
CA VAL A 249 6.13 -9.64 -14.89
C VAL A 249 7.59 -10.13 -14.97
N ALA A 250 8.43 -9.48 -15.77
CA ALA A 250 9.86 -9.82 -15.82
C ALA A 250 10.55 -9.47 -14.51
N ALA A 251 10.24 -8.30 -13.93
CA ALA A 251 10.75 -7.87 -12.63
C ALA A 251 10.22 -8.73 -11.48
N PHE A 252 8.95 -9.17 -11.53
CA PHE A 252 8.39 -10.14 -10.59
C PHE A 252 9.20 -11.45 -10.57
N TYR A 253 9.50 -12.03 -11.74
CA TYR A 253 10.31 -13.26 -11.78
C TYR A 253 11.79 -13.01 -11.51
N GLY A 254 12.35 -11.89 -11.93
CA GLY A 254 13.75 -11.54 -11.65
C GLY A 254 14.02 -11.29 -10.17
N PHE A 255 13.01 -10.84 -9.41
CA PHE A 255 13.07 -10.80 -7.95
C PHE A 255 13.30 -12.19 -7.32
N HIS A 256 12.88 -13.28 -7.98
CA HIS A 256 13.13 -14.64 -7.51
C HIS A 256 14.59 -15.09 -7.72
N CYS A 257 15.37 -14.41 -8.56
CA CYS A 257 16.76 -14.79 -8.87
C CYS A 257 17.71 -14.65 -7.68
N GLY A 258 17.35 -13.91 -6.63
CA GLY A 258 18.21 -13.75 -5.44
C GLY A 258 18.26 -15.02 -4.60
N ASN A 259 17.22 -15.24 -3.81
CA ASN A 259 17.09 -16.35 -2.87
C ASN A 259 15.78 -17.15 -3.04
N GLY A 260 15.04 -16.88 -4.12
CA GLY A 260 13.74 -17.47 -4.40
C GLY A 260 13.76 -18.75 -5.23
N SER A 261 12.58 -19.19 -5.63
CA SER A 261 12.42 -20.29 -6.59
C SER A 261 11.19 -20.14 -7.48
N VAL A 262 11.34 -20.49 -8.75
CA VAL A 262 10.24 -20.54 -9.73
C VAL A 262 10.12 -21.97 -10.24
N ASN A 263 8.94 -22.57 -10.14
CA ASN A 263 8.66 -23.84 -10.79
C ASN A 263 8.42 -23.61 -12.29
N ILE A 264 9.27 -24.22 -13.13
CA ILE A 264 9.20 -24.15 -14.58
C ILE A 264 9.09 -25.57 -15.10
N ASN A 265 7.98 -25.90 -15.77
CA ASN A 265 7.70 -27.23 -16.33
C ASN A 265 7.92 -28.37 -15.30
N GLY A 266 7.47 -28.16 -14.06
CA GLY A 266 7.58 -29.13 -12.96
C GLY A 266 8.91 -29.09 -12.18
N THR A 267 9.88 -28.28 -12.61
CA THR A 267 11.21 -28.19 -12.00
C THR A 267 11.36 -26.91 -11.18
N ALA A 268 11.77 -27.02 -9.91
CA ALA A 268 12.08 -25.86 -9.09
C ALA A 268 13.43 -25.24 -9.51
N THR A 269 13.37 -24.13 -10.24
CA THR A 269 14.53 -23.38 -10.74
C THR A 269 14.89 -22.25 -9.76
N LYS A 270 16.20 -21.99 -9.57
CA LYS A 270 16.74 -21.02 -8.61
C LYS A 270 17.88 -20.21 -9.21
N GLY A 271 18.19 -19.05 -8.61
CA GLY A 271 19.36 -18.25 -8.98
C GLY A 271 19.31 -17.74 -10.42
N GLU A 272 20.48 -17.60 -11.04
CA GLU A 272 20.64 -17.18 -12.44
C GLU A 272 19.92 -18.09 -13.45
N ALA A 273 19.67 -19.37 -13.13
CA ALA A 273 18.91 -20.25 -14.01
C ALA A 273 17.46 -19.76 -14.23
N ILE A 274 16.87 -19.03 -13.27
CA ILE A 274 15.57 -18.38 -13.44
C ILE A 274 15.68 -17.30 -14.53
N TYR A 275 16.76 -16.53 -14.55
CA TYR A 275 16.97 -15.52 -15.57
C TYR A 275 17.01 -16.15 -16.97
N THR A 276 17.84 -17.18 -17.16
CA THR A 276 17.97 -17.85 -18.45
C THR A 276 16.67 -18.50 -18.91
N ALA A 277 15.95 -19.18 -18.01
CA ALA A 277 14.76 -19.94 -18.35
C ALA A 277 13.51 -19.08 -18.53
N ALA A 278 13.31 -18.07 -17.67
CA ALA A 278 12.06 -17.30 -17.58
C ALA A 278 12.24 -15.82 -17.95
N VAL A 279 13.11 -15.09 -17.25
CA VAL A 279 13.21 -13.63 -17.40
C VAL A 279 13.70 -13.24 -18.80
N SER A 280 14.61 -14.02 -19.38
CA SER A 280 15.19 -13.77 -20.71
C SER A 280 14.17 -13.73 -21.86
N LYS A 281 12.94 -14.22 -21.63
CA LYS A 281 11.85 -14.21 -22.62
C LYS A 281 11.21 -12.84 -22.81
N PHE A 282 11.47 -11.91 -21.89
CA PHE A 282 10.92 -10.56 -21.93
C PHE A 282 11.92 -9.58 -22.56
N SER A 283 11.39 -8.59 -23.27
CA SER A 283 12.15 -7.43 -23.74
C SER A 283 12.64 -6.57 -22.56
N THR A 284 11.93 -6.60 -21.43
CA THR A 284 12.27 -5.88 -20.19
C THR A 284 13.26 -6.63 -19.28
N LYS A 285 13.82 -7.76 -19.73
CA LYS A 285 14.68 -8.66 -18.95
C LYS A 285 15.87 -8.03 -18.21
N ASN A 286 16.31 -6.84 -18.64
CA ASN A 286 17.44 -6.12 -18.03
C ASN A 286 17.07 -4.74 -17.46
N LYS A 287 15.79 -4.50 -17.15
CA LYS A 287 15.32 -3.22 -16.61
C LYS A 287 15.30 -3.25 -15.08
N LEU A 288 16.02 -2.31 -14.47
CA LEU A 288 15.88 -2.02 -13.04
C LEU A 288 14.91 -0.84 -12.87
N TYR A 289 13.77 -1.11 -12.26
CA TYR A 289 12.77 -0.08 -11.92
C TYR A 289 13.07 0.50 -10.54
N LEU A 290 13.19 1.81 -10.40
CA LEU A 290 13.35 2.49 -9.10
C LEU A 290 12.17 3.41 -8.86
N TYR A 291 11.33 3.01 -7.91
CA TYR A 291 10.26 3.83 -7.36
C TYR A 291 10.68 4.43 -6.02
N ILE A 292 10.52 5.75 -5.88
CA ILE A 292 10.74 6.48 -4.64
C ILE A 292 9.40 7.07 -4.22
N GLN A 293 8.83 6.53 -3.14
CA GLN A 293 7.70 7.10 -2.44
C GLN A 293 8.20 8.20 -1.50
N SER A 294 7.49 9.31 -1.44
CA SER A 294 7.77 10.45 -0.58
C SER A 294 6.53 10.83 0.24
N ASP A 295 6.46 12.11 0.56
CA ASP A 295 5.41 12.79 1.29
C ASP A 295 4.01 12.39 0.85
N ARG A 296 3.12 12.21 1.84
CA ARG A 296 1.71 11.86 1.63
C ARG A 296 1.50 10.62 0.75
N CYS A 297 2.48 9.69 0.73
CA CYS A 297 2.47 8.47 -0.07
C CYS A 297 2.39 8.73 -1.59
N ARG A 298 2.89 9.88 -2.05
CA ARG A 298 3.05 10.20 -3.49
C ARG A 298 4.47 9.91 -3.96
N SER A 299 4.71 9.94 -5.26
CA SER A 299 6.06 9.83 -5.81
C SER A 299 6.96 10.97 -5.35
N TYR A 300 8.27 10.72 -5.35
CA TYR A 300 9.28 11.75 -5.12
C TYR A 300 9.08 12.97 -6.03
N ASN A 301 9.19 14.16 -5.43
CA ASN A 301 8.96 15.45 -6.07
C ASN A 301 7.55 15.69 -6.64
N PHE A 302 6.52 14.95 -6.21
CA PHE A 302 5.14 15.20 -6.63
C PHE A 302 4.70 16.65 -6.35
N TYR A 303 5.03 17.14 -5.14
CA TYR A 303 4.72 18.50 -4.65
C TYR A 303 5.79 19.56 -4.98
N GLY A 304 6.85 19.21 -5.73
CA GLY A 304 7.88 20.16 -6.16
C GLY A 304 8.92 20.57 -5.11
N ASN A 305 8.85 20.01 -3.90
CA ASN A 305 9.74 20.33 -2.76
C ASN A 305 11.14 19.71 -2.84
N TYR A 306 11.45 18.95 -3.90
CA TYR A 306 12.73 18.29 -4.10
C TYR A 306 13.46 18.76 -5.37
N LEU A 307 13.07 19.90 -5.94
CA LEU A 307 13.80 20.48 -7.07
C LEU A 307 15.17 21.01 -6.63
N ILE A 308 16.20 20.74 -7.44
CA ILE A 308 17.57 21.23 -7.19
C ILE A 308 17.63 22.75 -7.37
N ASN A 309 16.88 23.28 -8.32
CA ASN A 309 16.67 24.71 -8.52
C ASN A 309 15.24 24.96 -9.00
N SER A 310 14.72 26.18 -8.79
CA SER A 310 13.34 26.54 -9.10
C SER A 310 13.04 26.68 -10.60
N THR A 311 14.04 26.50 -11.47
CA THR A 311 13.94 26.81 -12.91
C THR A 311 14.04 25.58 -13.82
N ASP A 312 14.45 24.43 -13.31
CA ASP A 312 14.48 23.17 -14.04
C ASP A 312 13.70 22.06 -13.31
N SER A 313 13.61 20.89 -13.94
CA SER A 313 12.90 19.72 -13.40
C SER A 313 13.79 18.75 -12.64
N LYS A 314 15.09 19.05 -12.47
CA LYS A 314 16.04 18.13 -11.87
C LYS A 314 15.83 18.06 -10.37
N SER A 315 15.88 16.86 -9.82
CA SER A 315 15.45 16.61 -8.43
C SER A 315 16.32 15.58 -7.70
N LEU A 316 17.30 14.97 -8.37
CA LEU A 316 18.25 14.05 -7.74
C LEU A 316 19.55 13.95 -8.56
N LYS A 317 20.56 13.31 -7.98
CA LYS A 317 21.75 12.83 -8.70
C LYS A 317 21.74 11.31 -8.76
N LEU A 318 22.11 10.75 -9.91
CA LEU A 318 22.17 9.30 -10.14
C LEU A 318 23.38 8.94 -11.01
N GLY A 319 23.93 7.74 -10.81
CA GLY A 319 24.95 7.17 -11.69
C GLY A 319 25.28 5.73 -11.34
N THR A 320 26.08 5.09 -12.21
CA THR A 320 26.63 3.74 -12.03
C THR A 320 28.02 3.75 -11.41
N VAL A 321 28.58 4.94 -11.19
CA VAL A 321 29.87 5.18 -10.52
C VAL A 321 29.70 6.32 -9.54
N GLU A 322 30.07 6.09 -8.28
CA GLU A 322 29.87 7.00 -7.16
C GLU A 322 30.43 8.41 -7.38
N THR A 323 31.57 8.54 -8.07
CA THR A 323 32.27 9.82 -8.25
C THR A 323 31.75 10.64 -9.45
N THR A 324 30.83 10.09 -10.25
CA THR A 324 30.36 10.72 -11.50
C THR A 324 28.83 10.75 -11.59
N LEU A 325 28.16 11.13 -10.51
CA LEU A 325 26.69 11.26 -10.49
C LEU A 325 26.24 12.50 -11.27
N ASN A 326 25.15 12.35 -12.02
CA ASN A 326 24.57 13.42 -12.83
C ASN A 326 23.22 13.85 -12.28
N GLU A 327 23.00 15.16 -12.22
CA GLU A 327 21.70 15.73 -11.88
C GLU A 327 20.66 15.43 -12.96
N GLN A 328 19.52 14.90 -12.57
CA GLN A 328 18.42 14.57 -13.47
C GLN A 328 17.07 14.72 -12.78
N ALA A 329 16.02 14.77 -13.59
CA ALA A 329 14.65 14.67 -13.11
C ALA A 329 14.35 13.23 -12.68
N TYR A 330 13.62 13.05 -11.58
CA TYR A 330 13.07 11.76 -11.18
C TYR A 330 11.92 11.35 -12.13
N GLN A 331 12.27 10.91 -13.34
CA GLN A 331 11.31 10.42 -14.32
C GLN A 331 11.98 9.63 -15.45
N THR A 332 11.23 8.69 -16.03
CA THR A 332 11.54 8.06 -17.32
C THR A 332 10.41 8.39 -18.28
N ASN A 333 10.72 9.08 -19.37
CA ASN A 333 9.72 9.60 -20.30
C ASN A 333 8.58 10.35 -19.57
N GLY A 334 8.88 11.19 -18.58
CA GLY A 334 7.85 11.95 -17.87
C GLY A 334 6.99 11.15 -16.86
N TRP A 335 7.22 9.85 -16.68
CA TRP A 335 6.53 9.03 -15.66
C TRP A 335 7.34 9.00 -14.35
N PRO A 336 6.71 8.97 -13.16
CA PRO A 336 7.35 9.07 -11.84
C PRO A 336 8.08 7.79 -11.40
N LEU A 337 8.98 7.31 -12.26
CA LEU A 337 9.72 6.06 -12.15
C LEU A 337 11.06 6.20 -12.88
N LEU A 338 12.15 5.77 -12.27
CA LEU A 338 13.44 5.65 -12.96
C LEU A 338 13.62 4.22 -13.49
N ILE A 339 14.15 4.09 -14.71
CA ILE A 339 14.47 2.80 -15.32
C ILE A 339 15.95 2.80 -15.70
N ASP A 340 16.75 1.95 -15.05
CA ASP A 340 18.16 1.72 -15.42
C ASP A 340 18.28 0.46 -16.29
N GLU A 341 18.84 0.66 -17.48
CA GLU A 341 19.13 -0.37 -18.48
C GLU A 341 20.62 -0.39 -18.87
N ALA A 342 21.43 0.46 -18.24
CA ALA A 342 22.83 0.61 -18.61
C ALA A 342 23.63 -0.65 -18.28
N ALA A 343 24.66 -0.93 -19.08
CA ALA A 343 25.67 -1.89 -18.71
C ALA A 343 26.60 -1.30 -17.65
N HIS A 344 26.94 -2.11 -16.64
CA HIS A 344 27.84 -1.76 -15.56
C HIS A 344 29.20 -2.42 -15.79
N THR A 345 30.28 -1.70 -15.50
CA THR A 345 31.66 -2.16 -15.71
C THR A 345 32.48 -1.93 -14.44
N PRO A 346 33.24 -2.93 -13.96
CA PRO A 346 33.40 -4.29 -14.49
C PRO A 346 32.17 -5.18 -14.27
N ALA A 347 32.11 -6.32 -14.98
CA ALA A 347 31.06 -7.32 -14.77
C ALA A 347 31.11 -7.87 -13.35
N THR A 348 30.00 -7.79 -12.64
CA THR A 348 29.85 -8.27 -11.26
C THR A 348 28.54 -9.04 -11.07
N ALA A 349 28.42 -9.82 -9.99
CA ALA A 349 27.18 -10.50 -9.65
C ALA A 349 26.08 -9.53 -9.16
N ASN A 350 26.47 -8.33 -8.72
CA ASN A 350 25.55 -7.27 -8.34
C ASN A 350 26.00 -5.92 -8.90
N ASN A 351 25.14 -5.28 -9.67
CA ASN A 351 25.33 -3.92 -10.14
C ASN A 351 24.98 -2.90 -9.05
N SER A 352 25.77 -1.84 -8.96
CA SER A 352 25.54 -0.76 -7.99
C SER A 352 24.89 0.44 -8.67
N LEU A 353 23.78 0.91 -8.11
CA LEU A 353 23.17 2.18 -8.50
C LEU A 353 23.38 3.18 -7.37
N PHE A 354 24.01 4.30 -7.69
CA PHE A 354 24.38 5.35 -6.74
C PHE A 354 23.42 6.52 -6.89
N LEU A 355 22.87 7.00 -5.78
CA LEU A 355 21.91 8.10 -5.77
C LEU A 355 22.20 9.11 -4.66
N GLN A 356 21.94 10.39 -4.94
CA GLN A 356 21.83 11.42 -3.91
C GLN A 356 20.49 12.14 -4.08
N LEU A 357 19.74 12.23 -2.99
CA LEU A 357 18.43 12.88 -2.96
C LEU A 357 18.56 14.29 -2.40
N VAL A 358 17.62 15.18 -2.75
CA VAL A 358 17.57 16.53 -2.20
C VAL A 358 17.10 16.47 -0.75
N THR A 359 17.72 17.26 0.13
CA THR A 359 17.38 17.32 1.55
C THR A 359 17.48 18.74 2.10
N ASP A 360 16.62 19.05 3.07
CA ASP A 360 16.70 20.25 3.91
C ASP A 360 17.64 20.06 5.13
N ASN A 361 18.23 18.87 5.29
CA ASN A 361 19.02 18.44 6.45
C ASN A 361 18.26 18.55 7.78
N GLY A 362 16.93 18.48 7.74
CA GLY A 362 16.08 18.47 8.92
C GLY A 362 16.27 17.21 9.75
N ALA A 363 16.08 17.32 11.07
CA ALA A 363 16.20 16.18 11.99
C ALA A 363 15.24 15.03 11.64
N ASN A 364 14.13 15.34 10.96
CA ASN A 364 13.13 14.39 10.48
C ASN A 364 13.53 13.65 9.20
N SER A 365 14.70 13.92 8.62
CA SER A 365 15.13 13.23 7.41
C SER A 365 15.27 11.73 7.64
N MET A 366 14.61 10.93 6.82
CA MET A 366 14.60 9.48 6.94
C MET A 366 14.43 8.79 5.59
N LEU A 367 15.06 7.62 5.46
CA LEU A 367 14.95 6.77 4.28
C LEU A 367 14.81 5.31 4.70
N TYR A 368 13.94 4.58 4.00
CA TYR A 368 13.77 3.14 4.15
C TYR A 368 13.70 2.44 2.79
N GLY A 369 14.45 1.35 2.64
CA GLY A 369 14.35 0.46 1.49
C GLY A 369 13.32 -0.64 1.73
N GLN A 370 12.05 -0.39 1.39
CA GLN A 370 10.98 -1.38 1.54
C GLN A 370 11.25 -2.63 0.69
N VAL A 371 11.62 -2.42 -0.57
CA VAL A 371 12.12 -3.46 -1.46
C VAL A 371 13.41 -2.92 -2.04
N ALA A 372 14.53 -3.10 -1.35
CA ALA A 372 15.85 -2.72 -1.85
C ALA A 372 16.94 -3.43 -1.04
N ASN A 373 18.14 -3.48 -1.59
CA ASN A 373 19.35 -3.84 -0.85
C ASN A 373 20.27 -2.63 -0.79
N MET A 374 20.30 -1.97 0.37
CA MET A 374 21.09 -0.75 0.57
C MET A 374 22.40 -1.08 1.28
N VAL A 375 23.51 -0.96 0.56
CA VAL A 375 24.83 -1.43 1.02
C VAL A 375 25.35 -0.62 2.21
N ASN A 376 25.06 0.68 2.23
CA ASN A 376 25.60 1.63 3.21
C ASN A 376 24.54 2.19 4.14
N ALA A 377 23.42 1.47 4.33
CA ALA A 377 22.40 1.81 5.30
C ALA A 377 22.98 1.87 6.73
N THR A 378 22.41 2.72 7.58
CA THR A 378 22.81 2.83 8.99
C THR A 378 22.61 1.51 9.73
N LYS A 379 21.50 0.82 9.45
CA LYS A 379 21.21 -0.54 9.92
C LYS A 379 20.08 -1.15 9.10
N GLU A 380 20.25 -2.43 8.74
CA GLU A 380 19.36 -3.15 7.83
C GLU A 380 19.12 -2.34 6.54
N ASN A 381 17.94 -1.76 6.36
CA ASN A 381 17.55 -0.93 5.22
C ASN A 381 17.09 0.47 5.64
N PHE A 382 17.62 1.03 6.73
CA PHE A 382 17.29 2.40 7.17
C PHE A 382 18.47 3.36 7.08
N PHE A 383 18.16 4.61 6.75
CA PHE A 383 18.98 5.75 7.09
C PHE A 383 18.18 6.73 7.96
N ASN A 384 18.81 7.20 9.04
CA ASN A 384 18.33 8.34 9.80
C ASN A 384 18.96 9.65 9.29
N ALA A 385 18.60 10.77 9.89
CA ALA A 385 19.06 12.09 9.45
C ALA A 385 20.60 12.19 9.40
N GLU A 386 21.30 11.70 10.42
CA GLU A 386 22.78 11.69 10.45
C GLU A 386 23.39 10.74 9.41
N GLY A 387 22.75 9.60 9.16
CA GLY A 387 23.09 8.65 8.11
C GLY A 387 22.95 9.25 6.72
N LEU A 388 21.94 10.11 6.50
CA LEU A 388 21.69 10.80 5.24
C LEU A 388 22.54 12.07 5.06
N LYS A 389 22.96 12.73 6.14
CA LYS A 389 23.64 14.03 6.08
C LYS A 389 25.01 13.94 5.42
N ALA A 390 25.19 14.59 4.27
CA ALA A 390 26.49 14.72 3.61
C ALA A 390 27.39 15.73 4.37
N PRO A 391 28.72 15.64 4.19
CA PRO A 391 29.63 16.65 4.73
C PRO A 391 29.23 18.05 4.24
N ASN A 392 29.33 19.04 5.13
CA ASN A 392 29.14 20.43 4.76
C ASN A 392 30.20 20.85 3.72
N ALA A 393 29.86 21.83 2.90
CA ALA A 393 30.83 22.49 2.04
C ALA A 393 31.93 23.18 2.87
N THR A 394 33.05 23.51 2.24
CA THR A 394 34.22 24.12 2.90
C THR A 394 33.89 25.45 3.61
N ASP A 395 32.83 26.14 3.17
CA ASP A 395 32.32 27.39 3.76
C ASP A 395 31.36 27.16 4.94
N GLY A 396 31.09 25.90 5.30
CA GLY A 396 30.20 25.50 6.38
C GLY A 396 28.75 25.30 5.96
N THR A 397 28.38 25.58 4.71
CA THR A 397 27.01 25.42 4.20
C THR A 397 26.61 23.93 4.16
N PRO A 398 25.45 23.55 4.71
CA PRO A 398 24.92 22.20 4.58
C PRO A 398 24.75 21.82 3.11
N SER A 399 25.06 20.57 2.77
CA SER A 399 24.84 20.06 1.41
C SER A 399 23.35 20.01 1.08
N LEU A 400 22.97 20.43 -0.13
CA LEU A 400 21.61 20.24 -0.67
C LEU A 400 21.28 18.76 -0.90
N PHE A 401 22.30 17.91 -0.93
CA PHE A 401 22.17 16.48 -1.23
C PHE A 401 22.52 15.62 -0.02
N THR A 402 21.84 14.48 0.08
CA THR A 402 22.22 13.40 0.98
C THR A 402 23.62 12.87 0.67
N LYS A 403 24.21 12.12 1.62
CA LYS A 403 25.28 11.16 1.30
C LYS A 403 24.81 10.26 0.16
N THR A 404 25.77 9.76 -0.61
CA THR A 404 25.48 8.79 -1.65
C THR A 404 24.86 7.56 -1.03
N ILE A 405 23.67 7.19 -1.48
CA ILE A 405 22.99 5.95 -1.15
C ILE A 405 23.38 4.94 -2.24
N VAL A 406 23.73 3.72 -1.82
CA VAL A 406 24.22 2.66 -2.71
C VAL A 406 23.22 1.51 -2.74
N LEU A 407 22.57 1.30 -3.88
CA LEU A 407 21.68 0.16 -4.11
C LEU A 407 22.44 -0.96 -4.81
N ALA A 408 22.42 -2.17 -4.25
CA ALA A 408 22.95 -3.36 -4.91
C ALA A 408 21.83 -4.16 -5.58
N ASN A 409 21.99 -4.46 -6.86
CA ASN A 409 20.97 -5.12 -7.69
C ASN A 409 21.57 -6.34 -8.37
N LEU A 410 20.83 -7.44 -8.39
CA LEU A 410 21.29 -8.67 -9.05
C LEU A 410 21.58 -8.41 -10.53
N ALA A 411 22.67 -9.00 -11.00
CA ALA A 411 23.13 -8.80 -12.36
C ALA A 411 23.53 -10.11 -13.02
N VAL A 412 23.55 -10.09 -14.36
CA VAL A 412 24.08 -11.15 -15.22
C VAL A 412 25.23 -10.60 -16.03
N GLY A 413 26.34 -11.33 -16.05
CA GLY A 413 27.59 -10.91 -16.69
C GLY A 413 27.77 -11.44 -18.10
N GLY A 414 28.54 -10.69 -18.90
CA GLY A 414 29.24 -11.16 -20.09
C GLY A 414 30.61 -10.48 -20.21
N ASP A 415 31.36 -10.81 -21.26
CA ASP A 415 32.75 -10.31 -21.47
C ASP A 415 32.86 -8.77 -21.56
N ASN A 416 31.74 -8.04 -21.75
CA ASN A 416 31.67 -6.59 -21.96
C ASN A 416 30.92 -5.82 -20.84
N GLY A 417 30.75 -6.41 -19.64
CA GLY A 417 30.07 -5.80 -18.50
C GLY A 417 28.90 -6.64 -17.97
N SER A 418 28.26 -6.16 -16.91
CA SER A 418 27.08 -6.80 -16.32
C SER A 418 25.82 -5.97 -16.52
N LEU A 419 24.73 -6.63 -16.90
CA LEU A 419 23.40 -6.04 -17.02
C LEU A 419 22.56 -6.42 -15.81
N ASN A 420 21.67 -5.54 -15.37
CA ASN A 420 20.73 -5.87 -14.31
C ASN A 420 19.88 -7.08 -14.71
N ILE A 421 19.53 -7.95 -13.78
CA ILE A 421 18.35 -8.82 -13.94
C ILE A 421 17.13 -7.93 -13.67
N ALA A 422 16.08 -8.06 -14.50
CA ALA A 422 14.84 -7.33 -14.32
C ALA A 422 14.40 -7.36 -12.84
N SER A 423 14.26 -6.20 -12.23
CA SER A 423 14.00 -6.07 -10.80
C SER A 423 13.40 -4.71 -10.49
N PHE A 424 12.90 -4.54 -9.29
CA PHE A 424 12.29 -3.29 -8.84
C PHE A 424 12.79 -2.96 -7.44
N ASN A 425 13.07 -1.68 -7.23
CA ASN A 425 13.38 -1.10 -5.94
C ASN A 425 12.26 -0.15 -5.52
N ILE A 426 11.83 -0.25 -4.28
CA ILE A 426 10.90 0.67 -3.62
C ILE A 426 11.61 1.30 -2.44
N LEU A 427 11.89 2.59 -2.55
CA LEU A 427 12.40 3.42 -1.47
C LEU A 427 11.28 4.29 -0.92
N ILE A 428 11.30 4.55 0.39
CA ILE A 428 10.45 5.53 1.05
C ILE A 428 11.37 6.59 1.63
N TYR A 429 11.18 7.84 1.25
CA TYR A 429 12.07 8.94 1.61
C TYR A 429 11.27 10.14 2.10
N GLN A 430 11.69 10.73 3.21
CA GLN A 430 11.20 12.02 3.69
C GLN A 430 12.44 12.83 4.04
N GLY A 431 12.74 13.88 3.29
CA GLY A 431 13.97 14.64 3.54
C GLY A 431 13.91 16.12 3.23
N SER A 432 12.78 16.63 2.74
CA SER A 432 12.52 18.06 2.55
C SER A 432 11.06 18.32 2.88
N ALA A 433 10.76 19.21 3.83
CA ALA A 433 9.38 19.53 4.17
C ALA A 433 8.61 20.10 2.96
N TYR A 434 7.33 19.74 2.83
CA TYR A 434 6.45 20.29 1.81
C TYR A 434 5.51 21.34 2.43
N PRO A 435 5.23 22.46 1.76
CA PRO A 435 4.29 23.46 2.26
C PRO A 435 2.84 23.08 1.95
N TYR A 436 1.92 23.48 2.82
CA TYR A 436 0.46 23.48 2.56
C TYR A 436 -0.15 24.86 2.85
N ILE A 437 -1.28 25.16 2.24
CA ILE A 437 -2.02 26.41 2.46
C ILE A 437 -2.78 26.30 3.79
N LEU A 438 -2.37 27.10 4.78
CA LEU A 438 -3.03 27.25 6.08
C LEU A 438 -4.23 28.20 5.99
N GLY A 439 -4.09 29.26 5.20
CA GLY A 439 -5.05 30.33 5.08
C GLY A 439 -4.67 31.31 3.97
N GLN A 440 -5.45 32.36 3.82
CA GLN A 440 -5.18 33.43 2.86
C GLN A 440 -5.37 34.78 3.55
N GLU A 441 -4.46 35.70 3.27
CA GLU A 441 -4.53 37.09 3.73
C GLU A 441 -4.61 38.01 2.53
N THR A 442 -5.50 39.00 2.62
CA THR A 442 -5.63 40.07 1.63
C THR A 442 -4.95 41.31 2.20
N ASP A 443 -3.95 41.82 1.48
CA ASP A 443 -3.26 43.05 1.86
C ASP A 443 -4.10 44.32 1.56
N ASP A 444 -3.57 45.47 1.98
CA ASP A 444 -4.20 46.78 1.78
C ASP A 444 -4.33 47.16 0.29
N GLN A 445 -3.64 46.46 -0.62
CA GLN A 445 -3.76 46.60 -2.08
C GLN A 445 -4.75 45.62 -2.70
N ASN A 446 -5.51 44.87 -1.89
CA ASN A 446 -6.47 43.86 -2.31
C ASN A 446 -5.82 42.69 -3.06
N VAL A 447 -4.55 42.39 -2.77
CA VAL A 447 -3.83 41.21 -3.26
C VAL A 447 -3.93 40.12 -2.21
N THR A 448 -4.39 38.93 -2.64
CA THR A 448 -4.52 37.78 -1.75
C THR A 448 -3.28 36.91 -1.84
N THR A 449 -2.67 36.63 -0.68
CA THR A 449 -1.47 35.78 -0.56
C THR A 449 -1.77 34.56 0.31
N ASN A 450 -1.13 33.43 0.00
CA ASN A 450 -1.30 32.20 0.76
C ASN A 450 -0.39 32.23 1.99
N ILE A 451 -0.96 31.98 3.17
CA ILE A 451 -0.19 31.65 4.37
C ILE A 451 0.15 30.16 4.28
N LEU A 452 1.43 29.83 4.36
CA LEU A 452 1.92 28.46 4.26
C LEU A 452 2.26 27.89 5.63
N GLY A 453 1.85 26.65 5.87
CA GLY A 453 2.27 25.83 7.00
C GLY A 453 3.19 24.69 6.57
N LEU A 454 3.85 24.07 7.55
CA LEU A 454 4.68 22.87 7.37
C LEU A 454 4.13 21.72 8.23
N PRO A 455 4.21 20.47 7.76
CA PRO A 455 3.75 19.30 8.52
C PRO A 455 4.65 19.04 9.75
N ASN A 456 4.04 18.53 10.81
CA ASN A 456 4.72 18.01 12.01
C ASN A 456 4.96 16.49 11.90
N PHE A 457 5.45 15.87 12.97
CA PHE A 457 5.81 14.44 12.99
C PHE A 457 4.61 13.48 12.94
N PHE A 458 3.42 13.97 13.28
CA PHE A 458 2.18 13.19 13.37
C PHE A 458 1.32 13.34 12.10
N ASP A 459 1.51 14.44 11.37
CA ASP A 459 0.81 14.70 10.13
C ASP A 459 1.12 13.63 9.08
N ASP A 460 0.15 13.35 8.21
CA ASP A 460 0.17 12.31 7.16
C ASP A 460 0.26 10.86 7.63
N VAL A 461 0.36 10.60 8.93
CA VAL A 461 0.38 9.23 9.48
C VAL A 461 -0.94 8.55 9.17
N PHE A 462 -2.07 9.18 9.48
CA PHE A 462 -3.39 8.58 9.32
C PHE A 462 -4.08 9.01 8.01
N ASP A 463 -4.44 8.00 7.21
CA ASP A 463 -5.10 8.10 5.91
C ASP A 463 -6.40 7.29 5.87
N GLN A 464 -6.98 7.12 4.69
CA GLN A 464 -8.17 6.28 4.45
C GLN A 464 -9.38 6.64 5.33
N LEU A 465 -9.53 7.91 5.71
CA LEU A 465 -10.55 8.36 6.66
C LEU A 465 -11.98 8.07 6.17
N ASN A 466 -12.20 8.11 4.86
CA ASN A 466 -13.49 7.87 4.22
C ASN A 466 -13.55 6.54 3.45
N ALA A 467 -12.56 5.67 3.62
CA ALA A 467 -12.55 4.36 2.99
C ALA A 467 -13.49 3.39 3.71
N THR A 468 -13.90 2.33 3.00
CA THR A 468 -14.80 1.30 3.51
C THR A 468 -14.18 -0.09 3.34
N PRO A 469 -14.23 -0.98 4.33
CA PRO A 469 -13.77 -2.36 4.17
C PRO A 469 -14.55 -3.10 3.08
N LEU A 470 -13.86 -3.92 2.28
CA LEU A 470 -14.51 -4.77 1.28
C LEU A 470 -15.13 -6.02 1.91
N LEU A 471 -14.49 -6.59 2.93
CA LEU A 471 -14.96 -7.78 3.63
C LEU A 471 -15.99 -7.43 4.71
N LYS A 472 -17.08 -8.19 4.77
CA LYS A 472 -18.11 -8.14 5.80
C LYS A 472 -18.16 -9.48 6.52
N ALA A 473 -17.89 -9.50 7.81
CA ALA A 473 -17.96 -10.66 8.70
C ALA A 473 -19.34 -10.81 9.36
N ALA A 474 -20.10 -9.72 9.49
CA ALA A 474 -21.46 -9.72 10.03
C ALA A 474 -22.28 -8.58 9.39
N GLN A 475 -23.61 -8.68 9.51
CA GLN A 475 -24.54 -7.60 9.13
C GLN A 475 -24.37 -6.34 10.00
N ASP A 476 -23.85 -6.53 11.21
CA ASP A 476 -23.59 -5.47 12.16
C ASP A 476 -22.26 -4.78 11.85
N ASN A 477 -22.31 -3.47 11.59
CA ASN A 477 -21.15 -2.65 11.27
C ASN A 477 -20.65 -1.81 12.46
N ASP A 478 -21.14 -2.10 13.67
CA ASP A 478 -20.68 -1.43 14.90
C ASP A 478 -19.19 -1.65 15.17
N TYR A 479 -18.62 -2.74 14.68
CA TYR A 479 -17.18 -2.99 14.67
C TYR A 479 -16.67 -3.03 13.23
N ALA A 480 -15.56 -2.38 12.92
CA ALA A 480 -14.89 -2.53 11.65
C ALA A 480 -13.40 -2.18 11.78
N VAL A 481 -12.54 -2.92 11.10
CA VAL A 481 -11.11 -2.66 10.97
C VAL A 481 -10.81 -2.39 9.51
N LEU A 482 -10.10 -1.31 9.24
CA LEU A 482 -9.58 -1.00 7.91
C LEU A 482 -8.06 -0.91 8.00
N SER A 483 -7.35 -1.67 7.17
CA SER A 483 -5.90 -1.67 7.09
C SER A 483 -5.41 -0.99 5.81
N SER A 484 -4.62 0.08 5.98
CA SER A 484 -3.82 0.68 4.91
C SER A 484 -2.44 0.04 4.91
N GLN A 485 -2.14 -0.76 3.88
CA GLN A 485 -0.90 -1.53 3.78
C GLN A 485 0.23 -0.75 3.08
N LYS A 486 -0.05 0.48 2.65
CA LYS A 486 0.96 1.38 2.09
C LYS A 486 1.89 1.87 3.20
N VAL A 487 3.15 1.48 3.12
CA VAL A 487 4.14 1.73 4.18
C VAL A 487 4.47 3.22 4.26
N LYS A 488 4.60 3.74 5.48
CA LYS A 488 4.98 5.12 5.82
C LYS A 488 6.16 5.11 6.78
N LEU A 489 6.80 6.26 6.96
CA LEU A 489 7.86 6.43 7.95
C LEU A 489 7.43 7.41 9.03
N ILE A 490 7.81 7.11 10.27
CA ILE A 490 7.76 8.05 11.38
C ILE A 490 9.09 8.04 12.11
N SER A 491 9.46 9.21 12.58
CA SER A 491 10.57 9.38 13.51
C SER A 491 10.02 9.45 14.93
N HIS A 492 10.65 8.71 15.85
CA HIS A 492 10.31 8.75 17.26
C HIS A 492 11.27 9.70 17.99
N TYR A 493 10.72 10.74 18.61
CA TYR A 493 11.48 11.69 19.40
C TYR A 493 11.16 11.57 20.89
N HIS A 494 12.17 11.83 21.71
CA HIS A 494 12.03 12.05 23.13
C HIS A 494 13.01 13.14 23.56
N ASN A 495 12.54 14.19 24.24
CA ASN A 495 13.34 15.36 24.62
C ASN A 495 14.21 15.90 23.48
N ASN A 496 13.61 16.13 22.30
CA ASN A 496 14.28 16.62 21.09
C ASN A 496 15.41 15.72 20.54
N THR A 497 15.50 14.47 21.00
CA THR A 497 16.46 13.48 20.51
C THR A 497 15.73 12.40 19.72
N GLN A 498 16.18 12.11 18.50
CA GLN A 498 15.64 11.01 17.68
C GLN A 498 16.05 9.66 18.30
N LEU A 499 15.08 8.90 18.79
CA LEU A 499 15.26 7.58 19.39
C LEU A 499 15.24 6.43 18.37
N GLY A 500 14.55 6.62 17.25
CA GLY A 500 14.42 5.58 16.23
C GLY A 500 13.50 5.99 15.09
N ILE A 501 13.40 5.12 14.09
CA ILE A 501 12.51 5.27 12.93
C ILE A 501 11.69 3.99 12.82
N SER A 502 10.39 4.11 12.57
CA SER A 502 9.54 2.98 12.24
C SER A 502 9.01 3.10 10.83
N ALA A 503 9.15 2.02 10.06
CA ALA A 503 8.34 1.79 8.87
C ALA A 503 7.02 1.17 9.32
N LEU A 504 5.90 1.77 8.96
CA LEU A 504 4.59 1.39 9.50
C LEU A 504 3.49 1.32 8.46
N GLN A 505 2.46 0.56 8.82
CA GLN A 505 1.13 0.57 8.24
C GLN A 505 0.15 1.19 9.24
N THR A 506 -1.07 1.49 8.80
CA THR A 506 -2.09 2.09 9.67
C THR A 506 -3.39 1.33 9.66
N LEU A 507 -4.02 1.22 10.83
CA LEU A 507 -5.38 0.73 10.98
C LEU A 507 -6.32 1.87 11.38
N ASN A 508 -7.55 1.78 10.89
CA ASN A 508 -8.68 2.57 11.34
C ASN A 508 -9.74 1.60 11.89
N ILE A 509 -10.06 1.72 13.17
CA ILE A 509 -10.95 0.81 13.89
C ILE A 509 -12.18 1.58 14.32
N ASN A 510 -13.35 1.22 13.79
CA ASN A 510 -14.63 1.64 14.34
C ASN A 510 -15.06 0.60 15.36
N ASP A 511 -15.44 1.03 16.55
CA ASP A 511 -15.90 0.14 17.62
C ASP A 511 -17.00 0.79 18.46
N VAL A 512 -17.58 -0.01 19.37
CA VAL A 512 -18.57 0.47 20.34
C VAL A 512 -18.17 0.01 21.73
N ILE A 513 -18.33 0.91 22.71
CA ILE A 513 -18.22 0.59 24.13
C ILE A 513 -19.53 0.87 24.84
N GLU A 514 -19.82 0.06 25.86
CA GLU A 514 -20.87 0.35 26.83
C GLU A 514 -20.37 1.43 27.78
N THR A 515 -21.28 2.31 28.22
CA THR A 515 -20.96 3.33 29.21
C THR A 515 -21.88 3.21 30.42
N ASP A 516 -21.38 3.65 31.58
CA ASP A 516 -22.16 3.75 32.80
C ASP A 516 -23.09 4.99 32.82
N ASP A 517 -23.14 5.78 31.73
CA ASP A 517 -24.02 6.94 31.60
C ASP A 517 -25.37 6.54 30.98
N PRO A 518 -26.50 6.68 31.71
CA PRO A 518 -27.83 6.38 31.19
C PRO A 518 -28.24 7.22 29.97
N LEU A 519 -27.63 8.40 29.77
CA LEU A 519 -27.89 9.25 28.60
C LEU A 519 -27.09 8.82 27.37
N THR A 520 -25.96 8.14 27.57
CA THR A 520 -25.05 7.71 26.51
C THR A 520 -24.68 6.22 26.67
N PRO A 521 -25.64 5.29 26.78
CA PRO A 521 -25.36 3.91 27.18
C PRO A 521 -24.41 3.16 26.23
N LEU A 522 -24.31 3.61 24.98
CA LEU A 522 -23.35 3.13 23.99
C LEU A 522 -22.62 4.31 23.37
N LEU A 523 -21.30 4.25 23.34
CA LEU A 523 -20.46 5.21 22.64
C LEU A 523 -19.81 4.55 21.42
N LYS A 524 -20.11 5.08 20.23
CA LYS A 524 -19.41 4.73 18.99
C LYS A 524 -18.11 5.52 18.88
N ARG A 525 -17.01 4.85 18.55
CA ARG A 525 -15.69 5.48 18.49
C ARG A 525 -14.92 5.05 17.27
N VAL A 526 -13.89 5.82 16.98
CA VAL A 526 -12.93 5.58 15.91
C VAL A 526 -11.54 5.67 16.50
N THR A 527 -10.77 4.60 16.38
CA THR A 527 -9.38 4.50 16.84
C THR A 527 -8.47 4.30 15.64
N TYR A 528 -7.62 5.29 15.38
CA TYR A 528 -6.53 5.18 14.42
C TYR A 528 -5.28 4.67 15.14
N ILE A 529 -4.57 3.71 14.55
CA ILE A 529 -3.38 3.11 15.16
C ILE A 529 -2.31 2.79 14.13
N THR A 530 -1.05 2.95 14.51
CA THR A 530 0.09 2.51 13.71
C THR A 530 0.52 1.08 14.04
N GLU A 531 0.95 0.35 13.02
CA GLU A 531 1.54 -0.99 13.14
C GLU A 531 2.91 -0.99 12.46
N ALA A 532 3.96 -1.22 13.24
CA ALA A 532 5.31 -1.26 12.71
C ALA A 532 5.50 -2.50 11.83
N VAL A 533 5.98 -2.29 10.61
CA VAL A 533 6.44 -3.34 9.69
C VAL A 533 7.91 -3.65 9.96
N ASP A 534 8.70 -2.61 10.22
CA ASP A 534 10.12 -2.69 10.52
C ASP A 534 10.57 -1.49 11.34
N VAL A 535 11.64 -1.64 12.12
CA VAL A 535 12.06 -0.64 13.10
C VAL A 535 13.57 -0.48 13.17
N LEU A 536 14.03 0.76 13.04
CA LEU A 536 15.37 1.18 13.40
C LEU A 536 15.40 1.62 14.87
N ASN A 537 15.94 0.78 15.75
CA ASN A 537 16.32 1.18 17.12
C ASN A 537 17.71 1.83 17.07
N SER A 538 17.83 3.08 17.55
CA SER A 538 19.14 3.72 17.72
C SER A 538 19.95 3.02 18.81
N ALA A 539 21.23 2.72 18.55
CA ALA A 539 22.13 2.16 19.58
C ALA A 539 22.48 3.16 20.69
N LEU A 540 22.17 4.45 20.51
CA LEU A 540 22.47 5.54 21.43
C LEU A 540 21.30 5.91 22.36
N SER A 541 20.13 5.26 22.23
CA SER A 541 19.01 5.50 23.14
C SER A 541 19.23 4.75 24.46
N VAL A 542 19.50 5.51 25.54
CA VAL A 542 19.69 5.00 26.92
C VAL A 542 18.35 4.52 27.54
N THR A 543 17.22 4.66 26.85
CA THR A 543 15.89 4.34 27.37
C THR A 543 15.11 3.39 26.44
N GLY A 544 15.49 2.10 26.48
CA GLY A 544 14.65 0.98 26.05
C GLY A 544 14.76 0.53 24.58
N THR A 545 14.56 -0.77 24.37
CA THR A 545 14.37 -1.43 23.06
C THR A 545 12.92 -1.29 22.59
N LEU A 546 12.65 -0.82 21.35
CA LEU A 546 11.28 -0.84 20.79
C LEU A 546 10.82 -2.28 20.52
N THR A 547 9.56 -2.61 20.83
CA THR A 547 8.96 -3.93 20.59
C THR A 547 8.60 -4.13 19.10
N PRO A 548 9.08 -5.20 18.42
CA PRO A 548 8.65 -5.53 17.07
C PRO A 548 7.38 -6.39 17.11
N ASP A 549 6.20 -5.79 16.90
CA ASP A 549 4.99 -6.55 16.56
C ASP A 549 4.50 -6.13 15.18
N THR A 550 4.46 -7.07 14.24
CA THR A 550 4.34 -6.85 12.78
C THR A 550 3.10 -7.50 12.17
N LYS A 551 2.06 -7.78 12.96
CA LYS A 551 0.84 -8.41 12.45
C LYS A 551 0.00 -7.40 11.68
N SER A 552 0.07 -7.44 10.35
CA SER A 552 -0.90 -6.75 9.51
C SER A 552 -2.25 -7.46 9.57
N ASN A 553 -3.31 -6.71 9.85
CA ASN A 553 -4.68 -7.23 9.89
C ASN A 553 -5.38 -7.04 8.54
N PRO A 554 -6.23 -7.99 8.11
CA PRO A 554 -7.11 -7.75 6.97
C PRO A 554 -8.15 -6.68 7.30
N SER A 555 -8.59 -5.93 6.29
CA SER A 555 -9.74 -5.03 6.43
C SER A 555 -11.02 -5.86 6.52
N VAL A 556 -11.83 -5.64 7.55
CA VAL A 556 -13.06 -6.38 7.82
C VAL A 556 -14.09 -5.51 8.53
N SER A 557 -15.36 -5.59 8.15
CA SER A 557 -16.49 -5.00 8.88
C SER A 557 -17.27 -6.09 9.61
N GLY A 558 -17.79 -5.79 10.79
CA GLY A 558 -18.41 -6.75 11.71
C GLY A 558 -17.43 -7.48 12.62
N ALA A 559 -17.89 -7.79 13.84
CA ALA A 559 -17.12 -8.55 14.82
C ALA A 559 -17.36 -10.06 14.65
N VAL A 560 -16.29 -10.85 14.79
CA VAL A 560 -16.39 -12.32 14.87
C VAL A 560 -16.62 -12.70 16.34
N GLY A 561 -17.88 -12.64 16.78
CA GLY A 561 -18.30 -12.90 18.16
C GLY A 561 -19.16 -11.78 18.76
N SER A 562 -19.43 -11.84 20.07
CA SER A 562 -20.26 -10.84 20.75
C SER A 562 -19.51 -9.57 21.18
N ASN A 563 -18.18 -9.58 21.18
CA ASN A 563 -17.40 -8.43 21.59
C ASN A 563 -17.26 -7.42 20.44
N LYS A 564 -17.80 -6.23 20.62
CA LYS A 564 -17.75 -5.10 19.66
C LYS A 564 -16.75 -4.02 20.06
N THR A 565 -16.02 -4.23 21.15
CA THR A 565 -15.04 -3.28 21.67
C THR A 565 -13.64 -3.71 21.25
N TYR A 566 -12.91 -2.78 20.66
CA TYR A 566 -11.50 -2.98 20.35
C TYR A 566 -10.66 -3.03 21.64
N GLN A 567 -9.75 -3.98 21.69
CA GLN A 567 -8.73 -4.08 22.73
C GLN A 567 -7.35 -3.91 22.10
N LEU A 568 -6.47 -3.20 22.80
CA LEU A 568 -5.08 -3.08 22.37
C LEU A 568 -4.43 -4.47 22.27
N PRO A 569 -3.64 -4.73 21.22
CA PRO A 569 -2.94 -5.99 21.09
C PRO A 569 -1.90 -6.13 22.20
N ASP A 570 -1.72 -7.35 22.70
CA ASP A 570 -0.57 -7.67 23.53
C ASP A 570 0.73 -7.29 22.81
N ALA A 571 1.74 -6.70 23.45
CA ALA A 571 1.91 -6.48 24.88
C ALA A 571 1.54 -5.06 25.37
N PHE A 572 0.66 -4.33 24.68
CA PHE A 572 0.34 -2.94 24.98
C PHE A 572 -0.91 -2.78 25.85
N TYR A 573 -0.91 -1.76 26.70
CA TYR A 573 -2.06 -1.36 27.52
C TYR A 573 -2.05 0.17 27.74
N TYR A 574 -3.14 0.73 28.24
CA TYR A 574 -3.18 2.14 28.64
C TYR A 574 -3.36 2.28 30.16
N SER A 575 -2.86 3.39 30.71
CA SER A 575 -3.20 3.85 32.06
C SER A 575 -3.99 5.16 31.99
N LEU A 576 -4.86 5.37 32.98
CA LEU A 576 -5.65 6.59 33.12
C LEU A 576 -4.97 7.57 34.08
N GLN A 577 -4.79 8.81 33.63
CA GLN A 577 -4.19 9.88 34.42
C GLN A 577 -5.00 11.17 34.25
N PRO A 578 -5.99 11.44 35.13
CA PRO A 578 -6.80 12.65 35.05
C PRO A 578 -5.97 13.92 35.26
N PHE A 579 -6.27 14.98 34.49
CA PHE A 579 -5.67 16.30 34.65
C PHE A 579 -6.67 17.41 34.31
N THR A 580 -6.39 18.64 34.76
CA THR A 580 -7.25 19.79 34.48
C THR A 580 -6.68 20.65 33.34
N ASP A 581 -7.48 20.88 32.30
CA ASP A 581 -7.26 21.94 31.31
C ASP A 581 -8.31 23.05 31.52
N SER A 582 -7.83 24.21 31.97
CA SER A 582 -8.66 25.36 32.29
C SER A 582 -9.71 25.05 33.36
N ALA A 583 -10.96 24.80 32.98
CA ALA A 583 -12.06 24.46 33.90
C ALA A 583 -12.57 23.02 33.70
N GLU A 584 -11.95 22.27 32.80
CA GLU A 584 -12.40 20.92 32.42
C GLU A 584 -11.43 19.86 32.92
N ILE A 585 -11.98 18.81 33.55
CA ILE A 585 -11.23 17.60 33.87
C ILE A 585 -11.18 16.73 32.61
N ILE A 586 -9.97 16.31 32.25
CA ILE A 586 -9.68 15.42 31.13
C ILE A 586 -9.13 14.11 31.68
N ASN A 587 -9.74 12.98 31.32
CA ASN A 587 -9.15 11.67 31.61
C ASN A 587 -7.98 11.43 30.66
N GLY A 588 -6.75 11.59 31.15
CA GLY A 588 -5.57 11.38 30.32
C GLY A 588 -5.31 9.90 30.05
N LEU A 589 -4.83 9.56 28.84
CA LEU A 589 -4.46 8.19 28.46
C LEU A 589 -2.96 8.14 28.19
N GLN A 590 -2.27 7.22 28.86
CA GLN A 590 -0.85 6.94 28.61
C GLN A 590 -0.70 5.53 28.05
N LEU A 591 -0.02 5.36 26.92
CA LEU A 591 0.30 4.07 26.32
C LEU A 591 1.56 3.46 26.97
N LEU A 592 1.46 2.22 27.42
CA LEU A 592 2.51 1.48 28.10
C LEU A 592 2.69 0.09 27.48
N ALA A 593 3.91 -0.45 27.56
CA ALA A 593 4.22 -1.83 27.19
C ALA A 593 4.43 -2.68 28.46
N LYS A 594 3.94 -3.93 28.45
CA LYS A 594 4.06 -4.85 29.60
C LYS A 594 5.52 -5.20 29.96
N ASP A 595 6.45 -5.06 29.02
CA ASP A 595 7.89 -5.29 29.21
C ASP A 595 8.65 -4.03 29.68
N GLY A 596 7.93 -2.91 29.91
CA GLY A 596 8.53 -1.62 30.29
C GLY A 596 9.22 -0.89 29.15
N SER A 597 9.15 -1.40 27.91
CA SER A 597 9.72 -0.71 26.75
C SER A 597 8.89 0.51 26.33
N THR A 598 9.52 1.40 25.55
CA THR A 598 8.82 2.51 24.90
C THR A 598 7.96 1.98 23.76
N PRO A 599 6.63 2.22 23.76
CA PRO A 599 5.78 1.83 22.64
C PRO A 599 6.19 2.51 21.32
N ASN A 600 6.26 1.71 20.25
CA ASN A 600 6.44 2.18 18.88
C ASN A 600 5.11 2.49 18.16
N LYS A 601 3.99 2.38 18.88
CA LYS A 601 2.66 2.69 18.36
C LYS A 601 2.29 4.15 18.63
N ILE A 602 1.57 4.71 17.67
CA ILE A 602 0.87 5.99 17.79
C ILE A 602 -0.61 5.66 17.63
N ILE A 603 -1.42 6.18 18.55
CA ILE A 603 -2.87 5.96 18.59
C ILE A 603 -3.55 7.33 18.59
N LEU A 604 -4.66 7.44 17.86
CA LEU A 604 -5.60 8.55 17.95
C LEU A 604 -7.03 8.03 18.16
N GLY A 605 -7.61 8.33 19.33
CA GLY A 605 -8.99 8.01 19.66
C GLY A 605 -9.93 9.21 19.51
N LEU A 606 -10.96 9.08 18.68
CA LEU A 606 -12.04 10.06 18.51
C LEU A 606 -13.39 9.41 18.73
N THR A 607 -14.40 10.18 19.13
CA THR A 607 -15.79 9.69 19.01
C THR A 607 -16.21 9.67 17.54
N GLN A 608 -17.20 8.83 17.20
CA GLN A 608 -17.74 8.77 15.84
C GLN A 608 -18.22 10.16 15.37
N VAL A 609 -18.88 10.91 16.24
CA VAL A 609 -19.40 12.26 15.94
C VAL A 609 -18.27 13.22 15.57
N GLU A 610 -17.17 13.22 16.31
CA GLU A 610 -16.00 14.07 16.02
C GLU A 610 -15.33 13.64 14.70
N ASN A 611 -15.20 12.34 14.48
CA ASN A 611 -14.62 11.81 13.24
C ASN A 611 -15.49 12.13 12.02
N ASP A 612 -16.82 12.12 12.15
CA ASP A 612 -17.74 12.46 11.07
C ASP A 612 -17.67 13.95 10.69
N LEU A 613 -17.40 14.84 11.65
CA LEU A 613 -17.11 16.26 11.36
C LEU A 613 -15.86 16.40 10.48
N LEU A 614 -14.82 15.61 10.74
CA LEU A 614 -13.60 15.59 9.94
C LEU A 614 -13.85 14.98 8.55
N LYS A 615 -14.55 13.84 8.47
CA LYS A 615 -14.95 13.22 7.19
C LYS A 615 -15.76 14.16 6.30
N ALA A 616 -16.65 14.96 6.89
CA ALA A 616 -17.47 15.90 6.14
C ALA A 616 -16.64 16.95 5.37
N LEU A 617 -15.45 17.32 5.88
CA LEU A 617 -14.54 18.24 5.18
C LEU A 617 -14.02 17.67 3.86
N ILE A 618 -13.83 16.35 3.78
CA ILE A 618 -13.34 15.66 2.58
C ILE A 618 -14.37 15.79 1.47
N THR A 619 -15.63 15.44 1.76
CA THR A 619 -16.71 15.48 0.78
C THR A 619 -17.06 16.92 0.40
N THR A 620 -17.15 17.83 1.37
CA THR A 620 -17.55 19.23 1.12
C THR A 620 -16.55 19.96 0.22
N ASN A 621 -15.25 19.65 0.35
CA ASN A 621 -14.19 20.31 -0.41
C ASN A 621 -13.64 19.45 -1.56
N SER A 622 -14.27 18.30 -1.86
CA SER A 622 -13.82 17.35 -2.90
C SER A 622 -12.33 16.98 -2.79
N LEU A 623 -11.86 16.72 -1.57
CA LEU A 623 -10.43 16.50 -1.32
C LEU A 623 -9.99 15.11 -1.78
N ILE A 624 -8.86 15.08 -2.48
CA ILE A 624 -8.16 13.86 -2.86
C ILE A 624 -7.00 13.65 -1.89
N ASN A 625 -6.67 12.39 -1.59
CA ASN A 625 -5.55 12.04 -0.72
C ASN A 625 -5.59 12.74 0.65
N ALA A 626 -6.79 12.84 1.23
CA ALA A 626 -7.01 13.48 2.52
C ALA A 626 -6.20 12.79 3.63
N ARG A 627 -5.68 13.59 4.57
CA ARG A 627 -4.93 13.15 5.75
C ARG A 627 -5.44 13.87 6.98
N LEU A 628 -5.48 13.13 8.08
CA LEU A 628 -5.70 13.75 9.38
C LEU A 628 -4.50 14.62 9.73
N PHE A 629 -4.78 15.80 10.28
CA PHE A 629 -3.78 16.81 10.58
C PHE A 629 -4.03 17.36 11.99
N LEU A 630 -2.98 17.53 12.78
CA LEU A 630 -3.08 18.07 14.14
C LEU A 630 -2.31 19.40 14.24
N ILE A 631 -3.04 20.48 14.50
CA ILE A 631 -2.46 21.81 14.69
C ILE A 631 -2.13 21.98 16.17
N ASP A 632 -0.86 22.21 16.47
CA ASP A 632 -0.37 22.46 17.82
C ASP A 632 -1.00 23.73 18.40
N LEU A 633 -1.55 23.66 19.62
CA LEU A 633 -2.09 24.82 20.36
C LEU A 633 -1.18 25.25 21.52
N PHE A 634 0.11 24.90 21.44
CA PHE A 634 1.14 25.27 22.43
C PHE A 634 2.22 26.09 21.72
N GLU A 635 2.14 27.42 21.86
CA GLU A 635 2.76 28.38 20.91
C GLU A 635 4.29 28.58 21.04
N ASP A 636 4.97 27.98 22.02
CA ASP A 636 6.40 28.22 22.25
C ASP A 636 7.27 26.94 22.15
N GLY A 637 6.71 25.86 21.61
CA GLY A 637 7.35 24.54 21.60
C GLY A 637 7.45 23.89 22.98
N ASN A 638 6.96 24.56 24.02
CA ASN A 638 6.84 24.05 25.38
C ASN A 638 5.44 23.46 25.58
N GLU A 639 5.41 22.26 26.12
CA GLU A 639 4.18 21.54 26.45
C GLU A 639 3.41 22.26 27.58
N LEU A 640 2.09 22.08 27.60
CA LEU A 640 1.24 22.69 28.62
C LEU A 640 1.39 21.94 29.94
N ILE A 641 1.26 22.64 31.06
CA ILE A 641 1.32 22.04 32.41
C ILE A 641 0.00 22.31 33.11
N SER A 642 -0.65 21.24 33.57
CA SER A 642 -1.91 21.29 34.33
C SER A 642 -1.69 21.68 35.79
N ALA A 643 -2.78 21.95 36.53
CA ALA A 643 -2.72 22.27 37.95
C ALA A 643 -2.15 21.11 38.80
N GLU A 644 -2.29 19.89 38.30
CA GLU A 644 -1.76 18.65 38.88
C GLU A 644 -0.28 18.41 38.52
N ASN A 645 0.38 19.36 37.86
CA ASN A 645 1.75 19.26 37.37
C ASN A 645 1.95 18.11 36.35
N ILE A 646 0.91 17.82 35.57
CA ILE A 646 0.95 16.88 34.45
C ILE A 646 1.23 17.68 33.19
N THR A 647 2.31 17.32 32.50
CA THR A 647 2.65 17.87 31.19
C THR A 647 1.80 17.22 30.11
N TYR A 648 1.19 18.02 29.24
CA TYR A 648 0.32 17.54 28.18
C TYR A 648 0.42 18.40 26.91
N GLN A 649 0.05 17.81 25.78
CA GLN A 649 -0.07 18.48 24.49
C GLN A 649 -1.54 18.63 24.13
N LYS A 650 -1.88 19.74 23.48
CA LYS A 650 -3.24 20.06 23.02
C LYS A 650 -3.20 20.46 21.56
N TYR A 651 -4.10 19.88 20.78
CA TYR A 651 -4.16 20.04 19.33
C TYR A 651 -5.58 20.35 18.86
N LYS A 652 -5.68 21.04 17.73
CA LYS A 652 -6.89 21.15 16.94
C LYS A 652 -6.81 20.21 15.74
N ALA A 653 -7.76 19.29 15.60
CA ALA A 653 -7.80 18.37 14.47
C ALA A 653 -8.44 19.00 13.23
N GLY A 654 -7.82 18.75 12.08
CA GLY A 654 -8.29 19.16 10.76
C GLY A 654 -7.97 18.14 9.69
N ILE A 655 -8.26 18.50 8.43
CA ILE A 655 -7.96 17.68 7.26
C ILE A 655 -7.14 18.49 6.27
N VAL A 656 -6.01 17.92 5.84
CA VAL A 656 -5.26 18.41 4.67
C VAL A 656 -5.50 17.48 3.50
N GLY A 657 -5.75 18.02 2.32
CA GLY A 657 -5.93 17.23 1.09
C GLY A 657 -5.59 18.00 -0.17
N ASP A 658 -5.38 17.26 -1.27
CA ASP A 658 -5.19 17.83 -2.60
C ASP A 658 -6.56 18.33 -3.10
N THR A 659 -6.67 19.61 -3.47
CA THR A 659 -7.87 20.15 -4.12
C THR A 659 -7.92 19.74 -5.59
N VAL A 660 -9.08 19.91 -6.22
CA VAL A 660 -9.23 19.67 -7.68
C VAL A 660 -8.32 20.55 -8.54
N ALA A 661 -7.86 21.69 -7.99
CA ALA A 661 -6.92 22.61 -8.65
C ALA A 661 -5.45 22.25 -8.40
N GLY A 662 -5.17 21.19 -7.64
CA GLY A 662 -3.81 20.76 -7.31
C GLY A 662 -3.14 21.50 -6.17
N GLU A 663 -3.91 22.28 -5.40
CA GLU A 663 -3.42 22.94 -4.19
C GLU A 663 -3.50 22.00 -3.00
N LEU A 664 -2.48 22.00 -2.15
CA LEU A 664 -2.52 21.28 -0.88
C LEU A 664 -3.00 22.23 0.21
N LYS A 665 -4.19 21.98 0.79
CA LYS A 665 -4.85 22.94 1.68
C LYS A 665 -5.41 22.28 2.94
N LEU A 666 -5.29 23.00 4.06
CA LEU A 666 -5.89 22.64 5.34
C LEU A 666 -7.33 23.14 5.43
N TYR A 667 -8.20 22.29 5.95
CA TYR A 667 -9.57 22.60 6.31
C TYR A 667 -9.84 22.23 7.77
N LEU A 668 -10.57 23.09 8.47
CA LEU A 668 -10.98 22.90 9.85
C LEU A 668 -12.50 22.73 9.93
N PRO A 669 -13.01 21.88 10.82
CA PRO A 669 -14.44 21.77 11.07
C PRO A 669 -14.97 23.07 11.70
N ALA A 670 -16.26 23.37 11.49
CA ALA A 670 -16.91 24.54 12.10
C ALA A 670 -16.97 24.46 13.63
N THR A 671 -16.98 23.24 14.17
CA THR A 671 -16.83 22.96 15.60
C THR A 671 -15.50 22.28 15.82
N ASP A 672 -14.68 22.89 16.66
CA ASP A 672 -13.32 22.42 16.92
C ASP A 672 -13.33 21.01 17.53
N VAL A 673 -12.51 20.13 16.96
CA VAL A 673 -12.21 18.82 17.53
C VAL A 673 -10.87 18.94 18.25
N MET A 674 -10.93 19.00 19.58
CA MET A 674 -9.75 19.11 20.43
C MET A 674 -9.19 17.72 20.75
N VAL A 675 -7.89 17.55 20.56
CA VAL A 675 -7.14 16.32 20.83
C VAL A 675 -6.08 16.62 21.87
N TYR A 676 -5.89 15.69 22.80
CA TYR A 676 -4.92 15.77 23.88
C TYR A 676 -3.95 14.59 23.81
N SER A 677 -2.75 14.76 24.34
CA SER A 677 -1.84 13.66 24.66
C SER A 677 -1.01 14.02 25.89
N ILE A 678 -0.53 13.03 26.62
CA ILE A 678 0.40 13.21 27.76
C ILE A 678 1.75 12.53 27.51
N ASP A 679 1.86 11.74 26.44
CA ASP A 679 3.02 10.91 26.13
C ASP A 679 3.46 10.98 24.66
N ARG A 680 2.75 11.76 23.82
CA ARG A 680 2.92 11.83 22.35
C ARG A 680 2.77 10.47 21.63
N LYS A 681 2.13 9.49 22.28
CA LYS A 681 1.86 8.16 21.74
C LYS A 681 0.36 7.93 21.66
N TYR A 682 -0.35 8.12 22.76
CA TYR A 682 -1.81 8.06 22.81
C TYR A 682 -2.36 9.48 22.70
N HIS A 683 -3.02 9.75 21.57
CA HIS A 683 -3.74 10.97 21.30
C HIS A 683 -5.24 10.68 21.41
N TYR A 684 -6.02 11.58 21.99
CA TYR A 684 -7.44 11.33 22.23
C TYR A 684 -8.25 12.61 22.36
N SER A 685 -9.50 12.59 21.94
CA SER A 685 -10.46 13.64 22.35
C SER A 685 -10.93 13.39 23.79
N LYS A 686 -11.33 14.46 24.48
CA LYS A 686 -11.95 14.37 25.81
C LYS A 686 -13.15 13.42 25.81
N ARG A 687 -14.01 13.53 24.79
CA ARG A 687 -15.23 12.72 24.68
C ARG A 687 -14.90 11.24 24.48
N TYR A 688 -13.79 10.91 23.84
CA TYR A 688 -13.30 9.54 23.72
C TYR A 688 -12.79 9.01 25.06
N SER A 689 -11.91 9.77 25.74
CA SER A 689 -11.24 9.28 26.95
C SER A 689 -12.12 9.23 28.20
N ASN A 690 -13.19 10.03 28.26
CA ASN A 690 -14.14 10.04 29.38
C ASN A 690 -14.80 8.68 29.67
N TYR A 691 -14.88 7.81 28.65
CA TYR A 691 -15.56 6.53 28.74
C TYR A 691 -14.60 5.33 28.62
N MET A 692 -13.29 5.58 28.63
CA MET A 692 -12.31 4.50 28.66
C MET A 692 -12.37 3.80 30.03
N PRO A 693 -12.54 2.46 30.09
CA PRO A 693 -12.61 1.75 31.36
C PRO A 693 -11.24 1.68 32.04
N ASP A 694 -11.22 1.62 33.36
CA ASP A 694 -10.01 1.24 34.10
C ASP A 694 -9.62 -0.20 33.76
N LEU A 695 -8.37 -0.41 33.32
CA LEU A 695 -7.83 -1.75 33.10
C LEU A 695 -7.32 -2.31 34.42
N LEU A 696 -7.96 -3.38 34.92
CA LEU A 696 -7.42 -4.17 36.02
C LEU A 696 -6.20 -4.96 35.51
N LEU A 697 -4.99 -4.47 35.79
CA LEU A 697 -3.77 -5.23 35.54
C LEU A 697 -3.72 -6.43 36.50
N ASP A 698 -3.61 -7.64 35.94
CA ASP A 698 -3.57 -8.86 36.74
C ASP A 698 -2.39 -8.83 37.73
N SER A 699 -2.64 -9.18 39.00
CA SER A 699 -1.76 -8.92 40.16
C SER A 699 -0.33 -9.50 40.09
N GLN A 700 0.02 -10.26 39.05
CA GLN A 700 1.38 -10.76 38.83
C GLN A 700 2.36 -9.71 38.26
N PHE A 701 1.88 -8.55 37.79
CA PHE A 701 2.72 -7.52 37.16
C PHE A 701 3.19 -6.41 38.12
N SER A 702 2.70 -6.35 39.36
CA SER A 702 2.99 -5.26 40.31
C SER A 702 4.44 -5.25 40.85
N PHE A 703 5.27 -6.26 40.58
CA PHE A 703 6.62 -6.38 41.16
C PHE A 703 7.74 -5.68 40.36
N ILE A 704 7.47 -5.12 39.18
CA ILE A 704 8.52 -4.52 38.33
C ILE A 704 8.60 -2.99 38.48
N ASN A 705 7.50 -2.30 38.81
CA ASN A 705 7.47 -0.84 38.90
C ASN A 705 8.03 -0.24 40.21
N GLU A 706 8.37 -1.05 41.22
CA GLU A 706 8.99 -0.56 42.47
C GLU A 706 10.54 -0.58 42.45
N LEU A 707 11.18 -0.94 41.32
CA LEU A 707 12.64 -1.12 41.23
C LEU A 707 13.34 -0.34 40.09
N ILE A 708 12.80 0.81 39.67
CA ILE A 708 13.51 1.78 38.80
C ILE A 708 13.72 3.09 39.55
#